data_AF-A0A7S0ZQ86-F1
#
_entry.id   AF-A0A7S0ZQ86-F1
#
_cell.length_a   1.000
_cell.length_b   1.000
_cell.length_c   1.000
_cell.angle_alpha   90.00
_cell.angle_beta   90.00
_cell.angle_gamma   90.00
#
_symmetry.space_group_name_H-M   'P 1'
#
loop_
_entity.id
_entity.type
_entity.pdbx_description
1 polymer ?
#
loop_
_entity_poly.entity_id
_entity_poly.type
_entity_poly.pdbx_seq_one_letter_code
_entity_poly.pdbx_strand_id
1 'polypeptide(L)'
;VNSPDGPSYLEPMSAISGALVGGYAASGVETSFDYNRENFLQDRYQRMRKEYKLMSFKIDQAKQWREDIRDLISLTEYKMHIYLLVNVLMLGSTVTFWCEGRLPIDTPDWLSLGMSLALTGAFVFLILSIWFAMHAAVAAQGYEARILTQMVRLPVPSWQEMDAVRTYGCEYERVESRQMFRVPWVLRQERQRSESTADTADPWGLERNGGDIEELGCMTGQALAKQRHIKIARQAAVYWQSYDAFARIALSMGVNQLLLAICYYILGYQVVETGVCTSAELGVLLTVVMQVTITKLDMKISVVADRTMMVSHAVGPFLACVAVMEWHRGTDLGVTIAEAVIPGAFAAHALFLTITVWLCAIQEADNGAMLPGAFSSVLYLDVFAWIMKKEVRESSDVEHTGRGSGSGRGATSRSGVAEPRRPEDFVPQAAQSDMRGVLGPLTVHQPSSEQKDFFNPNSFVELEGRDSCEPDEGDTRRPWRVFCSVMLLLCFLWFSAAVIFMLAAVDVIKIDQAFSTVESSSQSLEQVGLLGMWKVGLLGGDLWQHNVERIDVSWPSNAFSESLSCDASGRHFVATNKFSVYTGSLDGLSAKFQETCEIDGDIQDAAISCNVGCEISLLCQHGLHIGGCAGNMSNSSISTSWLEEGERPTSVALDPTGIFISTPARVVRLESKSELIPAWAVREEGGILRYLDKQHLGIFSVEKQRISVFNRLGVPLGRVLMPHSRRAVSFCSGGGYIYMLGQGSRPDIWRMKAPQLLDA
;
A
#
# COMPACT_ATOMS: atom_id res chain seq x y z
N VAL A 1 -20.00 19.11 40.72
CA VAL A 1 -20.92 20.11 41.31
C VAL A 1 -20.92 19.88 42.81
N ASN A 2 -20.35 20.83 43.54
CA ASN A 2 -20.12 20.79 44.98
C ASN A 2 -21.48 20.78 45.72
N SER A 3 -21.71 19.77 46.55
CA SER A 3 -22.79 19.83 47.54
C SER A 3 -22.22 20.47 48.81
N PRO A 4 -22.76 21.59 49.30
CA PRO A 4 -22.40 22.10 50.61
C PRO A 4 -23.09 21.23 51.68
N ASP A 5 -22.35 20.99 52.75
CA ASP A 5 -22.79 20.71 54.13
C ASP A 5 -24.25 20.31 54.31
N GLY A 6 -24.49 18.99 54.32
CA GLY A 6 -25.71 18.46 54.92
C GLY A 6 -25.68 18.74 56.43
N PRO A 7 -26.76 19.28 57.03
CA PRO A 7 -26.75 19.58 58.45
C PRO A 7 -26.75 18.27 59.25
N SER A 8 -25.74 18.12 60.10
CA SER A 8 -25.62 17.05 61.08
C SER A 8 -26.65 17.25 62.20
N TYR A 9 -27.89 16.84 61.96
CA TYR A 9 -28.89 16.63 63.01
C TYR A 9 -28.88 15.16 63.45
N LEU A 10 -27.97 14.84 64.35
CA LEU A 10 -28.10 13.69 65.25
C LEU A 10 -28.40 14.27 66.63
N GLU A 11 -29.67 14.65 66.86
CA GLU A 11 -30.16 14.75 68.22
C GLU A 11 -30.44 13.34 68.76
N PRO A 12 -30.08 13.03 70.01
CA PRO A 12 -30.46 11.78 70.63
C PRO A 12 -31.97 11.79 70.89
N MET A 13 -32.73 10.95 70.19
CA MET A 13 -34.09 10.62 70.59
C MET A 13 -34.05 10.03 72.00
N SER A 14 -34.43 10.84 72.98
CA SER A 14 -34.63 10.40 74.36
C SER A 14 -35.83 9.47 74.39
N ALA A 15 -35.59 8.24 74.84
CA ALA A 15 -36.64 7.24 75.06
C ALA A 15 -37.56 7.72 76.20
N ILE A 16 -38.74 8.23 75.84
CA ILE A 16 -39.82 8.48 76.78
C ILE A 16 -40.46 7.13 77.13
N SER A 17 -39.92 6.48 78.16
CA SER A 17 -40.56 5.36 78.85
C SER A 17 -41.76 5.86 79.63
N GLY A 18 -42.92 5.27 79.36
CA GLY A 18 -44.21 5.75 79.83
C GLY A 18 -44.45 5.62 81.34
N ALA A 19 -45.21 6.60 81.86
CA ALA A 19 -46.25 6.42 82.87
C ALA A 19 -46.90 7.78 83.16
N LEU A 20 -48.07 8.07 82.56
CA LEU A 20 -49.14 8.92 83.13
C LEU A 20 -50.35 8.96 82.19
N VAL A 21 -51.27 8.03 82.40
CA VAL A 21 -52.59 7.97 81.78
C VAL A 21 -53.50 8.98 82.48
N GLY A 22 -54.00 9.98 81.75
CA GLY A 22 -55.14 10.77 82.24
C GLY A 22 -55.37 12.14 81.60
N GLY A 23 -54.33 12.87 81.17
CA GLY A 23 -54.48 14.27 80.71
C GLY A 23 -53.76 14.65 79.40
N TYR A 24 -52.95 13.75 78.83
CA TYR A 24 -52.08 14.01 77.67
C TYR A 24 -52.66 13.55 76.32
N ALA A 25 -53.97 13.28 76.24
CA ALA A 25 -54.57 12.77 75.00
C ALA A 25 -54.49 13.79 73.85
N ALA A 26 -54.48 15.09 74.14
CA ALA A 26 -54.37 16.13 73.11
C ALA A 26 -52.91 16.32 72.62
N SER A 27 -51.93 16.41 73.52
CA SER A 27 -50.51 16.58 73.15
C SER A 27 -49.87 15.29 72.59
N GLY A 28 -50.38 14.12 72.96
CA GLY A 28 -49.97 12.84 72.38
C GLY A 28 -50.41 12.68 70.91
N VAL A 29 -51.55 13.27 70.52
CA VAL A 29 -52.04 13.22 69.14
C VAL A 29 -51.24 14.15 68.24
N GLU A 30 -50.89 15.34 68.72
CA GLU A 30 -50.05 16.29 67.98
C GLU A 30 -48.64 15.73 67.75
N THR A 31 -47.99 15.22 68.80
CA THR A 31 -46.66 14.59 68.69
C THR A 31 -46.65 13.33 67.81
N SER A 32 -47.71 12.51 67.88
CA SER A 32 -47.83 11.32 67.00
C SER A 32 -48.11 11.70 65.55
N PHE A 33 -48.87 12.78 65.31
CA PHE A 33 -49.13 13.28 63.97
C PHE A 33 -47.87 13.86 63.33
N ASP A 34 -47.12 14.66 64.08
CA ASP A 34 -45.85 15.24 63.61
C ASP A 34 -44.81 14.16 63.32
N TYR A 35 -44.66 13.17 64.21
CA TYR A 35 -43.78 12.02 63.97
C TYR A 35 -44.14 11.25 62.71
N ASN A 36 -45.42 10.97 62.46
CA ASN A 36 -45.86 10.27 61.26
C ASN A 36 -45.68 11.13 59.99
N ARG A 37 -45.91 12.44 60.09
CA ARG A 37 -45.69 13.39 59.00
C ARG A 37 -44.21 13.46 58.64
N GLU A 38 -43.32 13.57 59.62
CA GLU A 38 -41.87 13.57 59.41
C GLU A 38 -41.39 12.26 58.78
N ASN A 39 -41.84 11.10 59.30
CA ASN A 39 -41.50 9.80 58.71
C ASN A 39 -42.05 9.64 57.30
N PHE A 40 -43.26 10.13 57.02
CA PHE A 40 -43.82 10.12 55.67
C PHE A 40 -42.96 10.97 54.73
N LEU A 41 -42.59 12.18 55.15
CA LEU A 41 -41.70 13.06 54.37
C LEU A 41 -40.32 12.41 54.16
N GLN A 42 -39.79 11.73 55.16
CA GLN A 42 -38.51 11.01 55.07
C GLN A 42 -38.59 9.81 54.11
N ASP A 43 -39.64 8.98 54.18
CA ASP A 43 -39.86 7.86 53.25
C ASP A 43 -39.99 8.37 51.81
N ARG A 44 -40.77 9.43 51.61
CA ARG A 44 -40.91 10.09 50.30
C ARG A 44 -39.59 10.64 49.78
N TYR A 45 -38.80 11.28 50.63
CA TYR A 45 -37.46 11.74 50.29
C TYR A 45 -36.53 10.57 49.91
N GLN A 46 -36.58 9.44 50.63
CA GLN A 46 -35.79 8.25 50.30
C GLN A 46 -36.19 7.64 48.95
N ARG A 47 -37.49 7.57 48.64
CA ARG A 47 -37.97 7.13 47.31
C ARG A 47 -37.49 8.05 46.20
N MET A 48 -37.66 9.35 46.37
CA MET A 48 -37.17 10.34 45.42
C MET A 48 -35.66 10.17 45.19
N ARG A 49 -34.87 10.02 46.26
CA ARG A 49 -33.41 9.78 46.16
C ARG A 49 -33.09 8.47 45.45
N LYS A 50 -33.88 7.41 45.66
CA LYS A 50 -33.72 6.13 44.98
C LYS A 50 -34.01 6.24 43.49
N GLU A 51 -35.09 6.92 43.10
CA GLU A 51 -35.42 7.16 41.69
C GLU A 51 -34.35 8.00 40.98
N TYR A 52 -33.83 9.05 41.64
CA TYR A 52 -32.69 9.81 41.11
C TYR A 52 -31.44 8.94 40.94
N LYS A 53 -31.16 8.02 41.89
CA LYS A 53 -30.05 7.07 41.75
C LYS A 53 -30.27 6.10 40.59
N LEU A 54 -31.47 5.55 40.43
CA LEU A 54 -31.81 4.69 39.31
C LEU A 54 -31.63 5.41 37.97
N MET A 55 -32.06 6.67 37.89
CA MET A 55 -31.85 7.50 36.71
C MET A 55 -30.36 7.77 36.46
N SER A 56 -29.57 8.01 37.51
CA SER A 56 -28.11 8.12 37.41
C SER A 56 -27.49 6.84 36.84
N PHE A 57 -27.90 5.66 37.34
CA PHE A 57 -27.41 4.38 36.82
C PHE A 57 -27.77 4.15 35.34
N LYS A 58 -28.99 4.53 34.91
CA LYS A 58 -29.40 4.46 33.50
C LYS A 58 -28.54 5.39 32.62
N ILE A 59 -28.24 6.59 33.10
CA ILE A 59 -27.38 7.54 32.39
C ILE A 59 -25.96 6.99 32.28
N ASP A 60 -25.41 6.44 33.36
CA ASP A 60 -24.05 5.89 33.37
C ASP A 60 -23.95 4.63 32.51
N GLN A 61 -24.97 3.76 32.50
CA GLN A 61 -25.07 2.63 31.57
C GLN A 61 -25.10 3.10 30.11
N ALA A 62 -25.88 4.12 29.79
CA ALA A 62 -25.92 4.68 28.44
C ALA A 62 -24.59 5.33 28.03
N LYS A 63 -23.82 5.91 28.97
CA LYS A 63 -22.46 6.39 28.71
C LYS A 63 -21.52 5.24 28.37
N GLN A 64 -21.55 4.15 29.14
CA GLN A 64 -20.76 2.95 28.86
C GLN A 64 -21.06 2.39 27.47
N TRP A 65 -22.34 2.27 27.08
CA TRP A 65 -22.70 1.80 25.74
C TRP A 65 -22.16 2.69 24.62
N ARG A 66 -22.13 4.01 24.84
CA ARG A 66 -21.55 4.95 23.88
C ARG A 66 -20.03 4.80 23.80
N GLU A 67 -19.37 4.59 24.93
CA GLU A 67 -17.93 4.32 25.00
C GLU A 67 -17.60 3.01 24.29
N ASP A 68 -18.33 1.92 24.54
CA ASP A 68 -18.17 0.64 23.85
C ASP A 68 -18.23 0.79 22.32
N ILE A 69 -19.20 1.58 21.81
CA ILE A 69 -19.35 1.82 20.37
C ILE A 69 -18.15 2.61 19.81
N ARG A 70 -17.70 3.65 20.53
CA ARG A 70 -16.52 4.43 20.12
C ARG A 70 -15.28 3.55 20.10
N ASP A 71 -15.06 2.75 21.14
CA ASP A 71 -13.89 1.90 21.24
C ASP A 71 -13.87 0.82 20.14
N LEU A 72 -15.02 0.21 19.85
CA LEU A 72 -15.14 -0.78 18.78
C LEU A 72 -14.88 -0.19 17.39
N ILE A 73 -15.39 1.00 17.10
CA ILE A 73 -15.26 1.61 15.77
C ILE A 73 -13.91 2.32 15.61
N SER A 74 -13.43 3.03 16.63
CA SER A 74 -12.12 3.70 16.63
C SER A 74 -10.96 2.72 16.45
N LEU A 75 -11.12 1.46 16.87
CA LEU A 75 -10.14 0.40 16.57
C LEU A 75 -9.94 0.20 15.06
N THR A 76 -11.00 0.28 14.27
CA THR A 76 -10.93 0.17 12.81
C THR A 76 -10.31 1.42 12.20
N GLU A 77 -10.76 2.60 12.64
CA GLU A 77 -10.24 3.89 12.19
C GLU A 77 -8.71 3.98 12.40
N TYR A 78 -8.25 3.70 13.62
CA TYR A 78 -6.84 3.74 13.97
C TYR A 78 -6.00 2.77 13.13
N LYS A 79 -6.48 1.54 12.92
CA LYS A 79 -5.82 0.55 12.06
C LYS A 79 -5.72 1.02 10.60
N MET A 80 -6.81 1.58 10.05
CA MET A 80 -6.81 2.06 8.66
C MET A 80 -5.86 3.24 8.47
N HIS A 81 -5.74 4.13 9.45
CA HIS A 81 -4.75 5.21 9.41
C HIS A 81 -3.31 4.70 9.41
N ILE A 82 -3.00 3.68 10.21
CA ILE A 82 -1.67 3.03 10.20
C ILE A 82 -1.39 2.42 8.83
N TYR A 83 -2.35 1.70 8.24
CA TYR A 83 -2.16 1.11 6.90
C TYR A 83 -1.98 2.18 5.83
N LEU A 84 -2.71 3.29 5.89
CA LEU A 84 -2.54 4.39 4.95
C LEU A 84 -1.11 4.94 5.03
N LEU A 85 -0.59 5.16 6.25
CA LEU A 85 0.79 5.63 6.44
C LEU A 85 1.82 4.64 5.87
N VAL A 86 1.71 3.35 6.20
CA VAL A 86 2.64 2.32 5.71
C VAL A 86 2.57 2.18 4.20
N ASN A 87 1.37 2.19 3.60
CA ASN A 87 1.20 2.11 2.15
C ASN A 87 1.83 3.31 1.44
N VAL A 88 1.68 4.53 1.96
CA VAL A 88 2.28 5.73 1.35
C VAL A 88 3.81 5.63 1.36
N LEU A 89 4.41 5.14 2.45
CA LEU A 89 5.85 4.92 2.52
C LEU A 89 6.32 3.87 1.51
N MET A 90 5.64 2.72 1.44
CA MET A 90 5.96 1.65 0.49
C MET A 90 5.74 2.08 -0.97
N LEU A 91 4.71 2.90 -1.21
CA LEU A 91 4.45 3.46 -2.53
C LEU A 91 5.56 4.44 -2.94
N GLY A 92 6.04 5.25 -2.00
CA GLY A 92 7.23 6.08 -2.18
C GLY A 92 8.45 5.26 -2.58
N SER A 93 8.76 4.19 -1.85
CA SER A 93 9.85 3.27 -2.21
C SER A 93 9.65 2.63 -3.59
N THR A 94 8.43 2.24 -3.94
CA THR A 94 8.10 1.68 -5.26
C THR A 94 8.37 2.69 -6.38
N VAL A 95 7.98 3.95 -6.19
CA VAL A 95 8.25 5.04 -7.14
C VAL A 95 9.75 5.34 -7.23
N THR A 96 10.48 5.34 -6.12
CA THR A 96 11.94 5.50 -6.13
C THR A 96 12.61 4.38 -6.92
N PHE A 97 12.23 3.11 -6.71
CA PHE A 97 12.75 1.99 -7.51
C PHE A 97 12.40 2.13 -8.99
N TRP A 98 11.22 2.67 -9.31
CA TRP A 98 10.82 2.91 -10.70
C TRP A 98 11.66 4.01 -11.38
N CYS A 99 11.96 5.09 -10.67
CA CYS A 99 12.65 6.25 -11.23
C CYS A 99 14.18 6.12 -11.21
N GLU A 100 14.71 5.66 -10.08
CA GLU A 100 16.14 5.64 -9.78
C GLU A 100 16.74 4.23 -9.89
N GLY A 101 15.94 3.18 -9.69
CA GLY A 101 16.36 1.77 -9.74
C GLY A 101 16.60 1.26 -11.16
N ARG A 102 17.41 1.97 -11.95
CA ARG A 102 17.75 1.57 -13.30
C ARG A 102 18.70 0.38 -13.27
N LEU A 103 18.36 -0.65 -14.02
CA LEU A 103 19.24 -1.78 -14.26
C LEU A 103 20.39 -1.38 -15.21
N PRO A 104 21.55 -2.07 -15.15
CA PRO A 104 22.64 -1.89 -16.10
C PRO A 104 22.17 -2.01 -17.56
N ILE A 105 22.80 -1.29 -18.48
CA ILE A 105 22.43 -1.30 -19.90
C ILE A 105 22.52 -2.70 -20.52
N ASP A 106 23.46 -3.53 -20.04
CA ASP A 106 23.64 -4.90 -20.54
C ASP A 106 22.63 -5.90 -19.97
N THR A 107 21.66 -5.45 -19.19
CA THR A 107 20.64 -6.32 -18.59
C THR A 107 19.72 -6.87 -19.66
N PRO A 108 19.47 -8.19 -19.71
CA PRO A 108 18.58 -8.77 -20.71
C PRO A 108 17.14 -8.27 -20.54
N ASP A 109 16.44 -8.04 -21.66
CA ASP A 109 15.11 -7.41 -21.70
C ASP A 109 14.07 -8.12 -20.81
N TRP A 110 14.10 -9.45 -20.73
CA TRP A 110 13.17 -10.20 -19.88
C TRP A 110 13.37 -9.89 -18.39
N LEU A 111 14.59 -9.58 -17.95
CA LEU A 111 14.88 -9.26 -16.56
C LEU A 111 14.34 -7.88 -16.21
N SER A 112 14.56 -6.92 -17.10
CA SER A 112 13.98 -5.57 -17.03
C SER A 112 12.45 -5.63 -17.04
N LEU A 113 11.84 -6.41 -17.94
CA LEU A 113 10.39 -6.58 -17.99
C LEU A 113 9.84 -7.21 -16.70
N GLY A 114 10.49 -8.25 -16.18
CA GLY A 114 10.10 -8.90 -14.93
C GLY A 114 10.10 -7.93 -13.76
N MET A 115 11.12 -7.08 -13.66
CA MET A 115 11.19 -6.00 -12.67
C MET A 115 10.05 -4.99 -12.86
N SER A 116 9.81 -4.50 -14.08
CA SER A 116 8.76 -3.52 -14.37
C SER A 116 7.35 -4.07 -14.09
N LEU A 117 7.06 -5.32 -14.44
CA LEU A 117 5.78 -5.97 -14.14
C LEU A 117 5.56 -6.12 -12.63
N ALA A 118 6.60 -6.53 -11.90
CA ALA A 118 6.53 -6.65 -10.44
C ALA A 118 6.31 -5.29 -9.76
N LEU A 119 7.06 -4.25 -10.18
CA LEU A 119 6.84 -2.89 -9.65
C LEU A 119 5.46 -2.34 -10.02
N THR A 120 4.93 -2.67 -11.20
CA THR A 120 3.58 -2.27 -11.63
C THR A 120 2.54 -2.90 -10.72
N GLY A 121 2.68 -4.20 -10.47
CA GLY A 121 1.85 -4.92 -9.52
C GLY A 121 1.90 -4.31 -8.12
N ALA A 122 3.10 -4.02 -7.61
CA ALA A 122 3.30 -3.38 -6.31
C ALA A 122 2.59 -2.03 -6.23
N PHE A 123 2.82 -1.16 -7.22
CA PHE A 123 2.21 0.17 -7.29
C PHE A 123 0.68 0.11 -7.28
N VAL A 124 0.09 -0.72 -8.14
CA VAL A 124 -1.37 -0.84 -8.27
C VAL A 124 -1.99 -1.39 -6.99
N PHE A 125 -1.40 -2.43 -6.37
CA PHE A 125 -1.94 -2.99 -5.13
C PHE A 125 -1.80 -2.06 -3.92
N LEU A 126 -0.70 -1.32 -3.81
CA LEU A 126 -0.52 -0.34 -2.74
C LEU A 126 -1.52 0.82 -2.87
N ILE A 127 -1.79 1.32 -4.08
CA ILE A 127 -2.84 2.31 -4.32
C ILE A 127 -4.22 1.76 -3.98
N LEU A 128 -4.51 0.53 -4.40
CA LEU A 128 -5.78 -0.12 -4.11
C LEU A 128 -5.98 -0.28 -2.60
N SER A 129 -4.91 -0.62 -1.86
CA SER A 129 -4.92 -0.68 -0.39
C SER A 129 -5.22 0.68 0.24
N ILE A 130 -4.58 1.76 -0.23
CA ILE A 130 -4.87 3.14 0.24
C ILE A 130 -6.34 3.49 0.02
N TRP A 131 -6.86 3.20 -1.18
CA TRP A 131 -8.25 3.50 -1.53
C TRP A 131 -9.25 2.75 -0.63
N PHE A 132 -9.03 1.45 -0.43
CA PHE A 132 -9.87 0.64 0.45
C PHE A 132 -9.77 1.07 1.92
N ALA A 133 -8.57 1.37 2.42
CA ALA A 133 -8.36 1.83 3.79
C ALA A 133 -9.06 3.18 4.04
N MET A 134 -8.96 4.12 3.09
CA MET A 134 -9.64 5.42 3.17
C MET A 134 -11.16 5.26 3.19
N HIS A 135 -11.71 4.43 2.30
CA HIS A 135 -13.16 4.16 2.28
C HIS A 135 -13.63 3.50 3.58
N ALA A 136 -12.87 2.52 4.10
CA ALA A 136 -13.21 1.84 5.35
C ALA A 136 -13.21 2.81 6.54
N ALA A 137 -12.21 3.69 6.65
CA ALA A 137 -12.10 4.68 7.72
C ALA A 137 -13.25 5.69 7.70
N VAL A 138 -13.54 6.27 6.53
CA VAL A 138 -14.61 7.27 6.37
C VAL A 138 -15.98 6.66 6.63
N ALA A 139 -16.23 5.45 6.12
CA ALA A 139 -17.48 4.73 6.38
C ALA A 139 -17.63 4.43 7.88
N ALA A 140 -16.60 3.91 8.53
CA ALA A 140 -16.60 3.63 9.96
C ALA A 140 -16.96 4.87 10.81
N GLN A 141 -16.27 5.99 10.58
CA GLN A 141 -16.56 7.27 11.26
C GLN A 141 -18.00 7.77 11.00
N GLY A 142 -18.47 7.67 9.75
CA GLY A 142 -19.83 8.07 9.39
C GLY A 142 -20.90 7.26 10.13
N TYR A 143 -20.72 5.94 10.20
CA TYR A 143 -21.61 5.05 10.93
C TYR A 143 -21.51 5.21 12.45
N GLU A 144 -20.32 5.47 13.00
CA GLU A 144 -20.16 5.79 14.43
C GLU A 144 -20.98 7.01 14.82
N ALA A 145 -20.80 8.12 14.09
CA ALA A 145 -21.54 9.34 14.31
C ALA A 145 -23.05 9.10 14.23
N ARG A 146 -23.50 8.29 13.25
CA ARG A 146 -24.90 7.92 13.09
C ARG A 146 -25.43 7.11 14.29
N ILE A 147 -24.74 6.06 14.71
CA ILE A 147 -25.16 5.21 15.84
C ILE A 147 -25.23 6.04 17.12
N LEU A 148 -24.23 6.87 17.40
CA LEU A 148 -24.16 7.70 18.61
C LEU A 148 -25.21 8.82 18.63
N THR A 149 -25.62 9.35 17.47
CA THR A 149 -26.58 10.47 17.41
C THR A 149 -28.03 10.00 17.28
N GLN A 150 -28.27 8.84 16.65
CA GLN A 150 -29.62 8.37 16.33
C GLN A 150 -30.07 7.21 17.23
N MET A 151 -29.17 6.28 17.58
CA MET A 151 -29.56 5.00 18.18
C MET A 151 -29.25 4.93 19.67
N VAL A 152 -28.09 5.41 20.09
CA VAL A 152 -27.64 5.35 21.49
C VAL A 152 -27.68 6.74 22.11
N ARG A 153 -28.89 7.32 22.17
CA ARG A 153 -29.13 8.59 22.85
C ARG A 153 -29.15 8.39 24.37
N LEU A 154 -28.74 9.43 25.10
CA LEU A 154 -28.90 9.44 26.54
C LEU A 154 -30.40 9.35 26.88
N PRO A 155 -30.79 8.53 27.88
CA PRO A 155 -32.17 8.47 28.33
C PRO A 155 -32.52 9.82 28.96
N VAL A 156 -33.30 10.63 28.23
CA VAL A 156 -33.89 11.85 28.78
C VAL A 156 -35.16 11.43 29.50
N PRO A 157 -35.28 11.73 30.81
CA PRO A 157 -36.49 11.36 31.53
C PRO A 157 -37.70 12.08 30.93
N SER A 158 -38.78 11.35 30.77
CA SER A 158 -40.04 11.95 30.35
C SER A 158 -40.57 12.87 31.46
N TRP A 159 -41.39 13.86 31.08
CA TRP A 159 -42.08 14.70 32.07
C TRP A 159 -42.92 13.87 33.05
N GLN A 160 -43.47 12.74 32.60
CA GLN A 160 -44.23 11.82 33.45
C GLN A 160 -43.33 11.11 34.47
N GLU A 161 -42.14 10.67 34.08
CA GLU A 161 -41.16 10.11 35.02
C GLU A 161 -40.69 11.16 36.02
N MET A 162 -40.43 12.39 35.57
CA MET A 162 -40.09 13.49 36.47
C MET A 162 -41.22 13.84 37.44
N ASP A 163 -42.47 13.84 36.98
CA ASP A 163 -43.64 14.15 37.80
C ASP A 163 -43.96 13.01 38.78
N ALA A 164 -43.74 11.75 38.39
CA ALA A 164 -43.85 10.59 39.28
C ALA A 164 -42.83 10.62 40.44
N VAL A 165 -41.67 11.24 40.23
CA VAL A 165 -40.65 11.44 41.26
C VAL A 165 -40.96 12.65 42.14
N ARG A 166 -41.81 13.57 41.68
CA ARG A 166 -42.18 14.78 42.41
C ARG A 166 -43.15 14.44 43.54
N THR A 167 -42.72 14.66 44.77
CA THR A 167 -43.56 14.44 45.94
C THR A 167 -44.33 15.71 46.28
N TYR A 168 -45.65 15.70 46.11
CA TYR A 168 -46.49 16.80 46.55
C TYR A 168 -46.89 16.63 48.01
N GLY A 169 -46.67 17.66 48.84
CA GLY A 169 -47.10 17.63 50.24
C GLY A 169 -48.60 17.41 50.42
N CYS A 170 -49.41 17.82 49.44
CA CYS A 170 -50.85 17.56 49.41
C CYS A 170 -51.21 16.08 49.24
N GLU A 171 -50.28 15.21 48.80
CA GLU A 171 -50.52 13.77 48.83
C GLU A 171 -50.61 13.25 50.25
N TYR A 172 -49.86 13.82 51.21
CA TYR A 172 -49.97 13.42 52.61
C TYR A 172 -51.40 13.63 53.12
N GLU A 173 -52.03 14.75 52.76
CA GLU A 173 -53.40 15.08 53.15
C GLU A 173 -54.46 14.15 52.51
N ARG A 174 -54.11 13.49 51.39
CA ARG A 174 -55.00 12.57 50.67
C ARG A 174 -54.85 11.11 51.11
N VAL A 175 -53.80 10.78 51.87
CA VAL A 175 -53.61 9.42 52.39
C VAL A 175 -54.71 9.14 53.43
N GLU A 176 -55.31 7.96 53.42
CA GLU A 176 -56.30 7.62 54.45
C GLU A 176 -55.67 7.71 55.85
N SER A 177 -56.41 8.28 56.80
CA SER A 177 -55.93 8.47 58.18
C SER A 177 -55.42 7.18 58.83
N ARG A 178 -55.97 6.01 58.45
CA ARG A 178 -55.47 4.69 58.88
C ARG A 178 -54.05 4.37 58.39
N GLN A 179 -53.65 4.85 57.22
CA GLN A 179 -52.31 4.66 56.67
C GLN A 179 -51.32 5.72 57.17
N MET A 180 -51.81 6.88 57.64
CA MET A 180 -50.98 7.92 58.26
C MET A 180 -50.39 7.46 59.60
N PHE A 181 -51.12 6.68 60.40
CA PHE A 181 -50.65 6.27 61.73
C PHE A 181 -49.90 4.93 61.70
N ARG A 182 -48.60 4.95 61.37
CA ARG A 182 -47.73 3.78 61.48
C ARG A 182 -47.14 3.69 62.89
N VAL A 183 -47.90 3.07 63.80
CA VAL A 183 -47.43 2.87 65.18
C VAL A 183 -46.55 1.61 65.25
N PRO A 184 -45.24 1.71 65.54
CA PRO A 184 -44.27 0.61 65.38
C PRO A 184 -44.60 -0.68 66.14
N TRP A 185 -45.37 -0.59 67.23
CA TRP A 185 -45.67 -1.70 68.13
C TRP A 185 -46.96 -2.46 67.75
N VAL A 186 -47.95 -1.80 67.13
CA VAL A 186 -49.27 -2.40 66.83
C VAL A 186 -49.24 -3.18 65.51
N LEU A 187 -48.47 -2.70 64.52
CA LEU A 187 -48.35 -3.32 63.20
C LEU A 187 -47.49 -4.60 63.18
N ARG A 188 -46.74 -4.90 64.25
CA ARG A 188 -45.87 -6.08 64.32
C ARG A 188 -46.68 -7.39 64.33
N GLN A 189 -47.92 -7.35 64.83
CA GLN A 189 -48.77 -8.53 64.99
C GLN A 189 -49.54 -8.91 63.71
N GLU A 190 -49.84 -7.94 62.83
CA GLU A 190 -50.42 -8.21 61.51
C GLU A 190 -49.37 -8.71 60.51
N ARG A 191 -48.14 -8.21 60.59
CA ARG A 191 -47.05 -8.57 59.66
C ARG A 191 -46.63 -10.05 59.79
N GLN A 192 -46.64 -10.60 61.00
CA GLN A 192 -46.40 -12.04 61.22
C GLN A 192 -47.51 -12.94 60.66
N ARG A 193 -48.72 -12.41 60.43
CA ARG A 193 -49.83 -13.18 59.87
C ARG A 193 -49.82 -13.18 58.34
N SER A 194 -49.16 -12.20 57.70
CA SER A 194 -48.98 -12.14 56.23
C SER A 194 -47.65 -12.71 55.73
N GLU A 195 -46.70 -13.02 56.62
CA GLU A 195 -45.39 -13.61 56.25
C GLU A 195 -45.48 -15.08 55.80
N SER A 196 -46.61 -15.78 55.96
CA SER A 196 -46.78 -17.16 55.43
C SER A 196 -47.09 -17.23 53.92
N THR A 197 -47.26 -16.08 53.25
CA THR A 197 -47.32 -15.96 51.79
C THR A 197 -46.10 -15.22 51.22
N ALA A 198 -44.97 -15.21 51.94
CA ALA A 198 -43.78 -14.43 51.64
C ALA A 198 -42.96 -14.94 50.43
N ASP A 199 -43.53 -14.79 49.24
CA ASP A 199 -42.77 -14.58 48.01
C ASP A 199 -42.57 -13.08 47.71
N THR A 200 -42.98 -12.19 48.63
CA THR A 200 -43.02 -10.73 48.43
C THR A 200 -42.60 -9.94 49.68
N ALA A 201 -41.57 -10.38 50.42
CA ALA A 201 -40.92 -9.49 51.40
C ALA A 201 -40.25 -8.28 50.72
N ASP A 202 -40.05 -8.39 49.42
CA ASP A 202 -39.59 -7.36 48.53
C ASP A 202 -40.63 -7.17 47.42
N PRO A 203 -41.65 -6.32 47.64
CA PRO A 203 -42.70 -6.06 46.65
C PRO A 203 -42.18 -5.42 45.35
N TRP A 204 -40.86 -5.15 45.25
CA TRP A 204 -40.21 -4.52 44.10
C TRP A 204 -39.09 -5.36 43.48
N GLY A 205 -38.71 -6.52 44.03
CA GLY A 205 -37.67 -7.41 43.47
C GLY A 205 -36.21 -6.92 43.58
N LEU A 206 -35.90 -5.98 44.48
CA LEU A 206 -34.59 -5.39 44.75
C LEU A 206 -33.65 -6.15 45.69
N GLU A 207 -34.14 -7.06 46.52
CA GLU A 207 -33.35 -7.93 47.40
C GLU A 207 -33.09 -9.31 46.76
N ARG A 208 -33.60 -9.55 45.54
CA ARG A 208 -33.22 -10.73 44.77
C ARG A 208 -31.72 -10.73 44.51
N ASN A 209 -31.10 -11.89 44.74
CA ASN A 209 -29.68 -12.10 44.48
C ASN A 209 -29.41 -11.78 43.01
N GLY A 210 -28.61 -10.75 42.72
CA GLY A 210 -28.37 -10.26 41.36
C GLY A 210 -27.64 -11.24 40.43
N GLY A 211 -27.36 -12.47 40.89
CA GLY A 211 -26.76 -13.55 40.10
C GLY A 211 -27.63 -14.01 38.93
N ASP A 212 -28.95 -13.79 39.00
CA ASP A 212 -29.90 -14.17 37.96
C ASP A 212 -30.17 -13.03 36.96
N ILE A 213 -29.70 -11.82 37.27
CA ILE A 213 -29.79 -10.66 36.40
C ILE A 213 -28.59 -10.74 35.47
N GLU A 214 -28.80 -11.23 34.25
CA GLU A 214 -27.74 -11.37 33.22
C GLU A 214 -26.87 -10.10 33.11
N GLU A 215 -27.43 -8.92 33.35
CA GLU A 215 -26.75 -7.64 33.26
C GLU A 215 -25.66 -7.40 34.33
N LEU A 216 -25.69 -8.12 35.46
CA LEU A 216 -24.74 -7.96 36.58
C LEU A 216 -23.62 -9.03 36.61
N GLY A 217 -23.72 -10.07 35.77
CA GLY A 217 -22.69 -11.10 35.68
C GLY A 217 -21.45 -10.65 34.89
N CYS A 218 -20.28 -11.20 35.23
CA CYS A 218 -19.07 -11.08 34.39
C CYS A 218 -19.31 -11.89 33.11
N MET A 219 -19.97 -11.24 32.14
CA MET A 219 -20.41 -11.88 30.91
C MET A 219 -19.17 -12.33 30.14
N THR A 220 -19.07 -13.62 29.84
CA THR A 220 -18.09 -14.11 28.88
C THR A 220 -18.57 -13.76 27.47
N GLY A 221 -17.65 -13.60 26.52
CA GLY A 221 -17.84 -12.84 25.26
C GLY A 221 -19.10 -13.14 24.42
N GLN A 222 -19.73 -14.30 24.55
CA GLN A 222 -21.00 -14.60 23.86
C GLN A 222 -22.20 -13.82 24.39
N ALA A 223 -22.22 -13.54 25.69
CA ALA A 223 -23.34 -12.81 26.28
C ALA A 223 -23.19 -11.29 26.06
N LEU A 224 -21.95 -10.76 26.03
CA LEU A 224 -21.68 -9.41 25.51
C LEU A 224 -22.11 -9.25 24.05
N ALA A 225 -21.80 -10.22 23.18
CA ALA A 225 -22.18 -10.16 21.77
C ALA A 225 -23.71 -10.07 21.53
N LYS A 226 -24.52 -10.48 22.52
CA LYS A 226 -25.98 -10.37 22.47
C LYS A 226 -26.50 -9.00 22.90
N GLN A 227 -25.67 -8.15 23.49
CA GLN A 227 -26.08 -6.81 23.89
C GLN A 227 -26.51 -6.00 22.67
N ARG A 228 -27.57 -5.21 22.86
CA ARG A 228 -28.25 -4.53 21.75
C ARG A 228 -27.36 -3.52 21.02
N HIS A 229 -26.57 -2.73 21.74
CA HIS A 229 -25.66 -1.75 21.14
C HIS A 229 -24.54 -2.43 20.35
N ILE A 230 -24.04 -3.56 20.82
CA ILE A 230 -23.03 -4.37 20.11
C ILE A 230 -23.63 -4.99 18.84
N LYS A 231 -24.88 -5.49 18.88
CA LYS A 231 -25.59 -5.99 17.67
C LYS A 231 -25.73 -4.90 16.61
N ILE A 232 -26.08 -3.67 17.02
CA ILE A 232 -26.19 -2.51 16.12
C ILE A 232 -24.83 -2.18 15.49
N ALA A 233 -23.77 -2.09 16.31
CA ALA A 233 -22.42 -1.84 15.80
C ALA A 233 -21.96 -2.92 14.81
N ARG A 234 -22.29 -4.20 15.08
CA ARG A 234 -22.01 -5.33 14.18
C ARG A 234 -22.74 -5.22 12.84
N GLN A 235 -24.01 -4.82 12.85
CA GLN A 235 -24.79 -4.63 11.63
C GLN A 235 -24.23 -3.46 10.81
N ALA A 236 -23.80 -2.39 11.47
CA ALA A 236 -23.12 -1.29 10.80
C ALA A 236 -21.77 -1.73 10.19
N ALA A 237 -20.99 -2.56 10.89
CA ALA A 237 -19.67 -2.99 10.43
C ALA A 237 -19.68 -3.65 9.04
N VAL A 238 -20.79 -4.29 8.64
CA VAL A 238 -20.98 -4.91 7.32
C VAL A 238 -20.61 -3.94 6.17
N TYR A 239 -20.85 -2.64 6.34
CA TYR A 239 -20.61 -1.64 5.30
C TYR A 239 -19.14 -1.30 5.04
N TRP A 240 -18.25 -1.52 6.00
CA TRP A 240 -16.82 -1.21 5.86
C TRP A 240 -15.89 -2.42 6.06
N GLN A 241 -16.36 -3.51 6.66
CA GLN A 241 -15.54 -4.66 7.01
C GLN A 241 -14.91 -5.34 5.78
N SER A 242 -15.64 -5.41 4.66
CA SER A 242 -15.09 -5.93 3.40
C SER A 242 -13.96 -5.03 2.88
N TYR A 243 -14.13 -3.70 2.94
CA TYR A 243 -13.08 -2.75 2.52
C TYR A 243 -11.83 -2.87 3.41
N ASP A 244 -11.99 -2.97 4.72
CA ASP A 244 -10.88 -3.20 5.66
C ASP A 244 -10.13 -4.51 5.33
N ALA A 245 -10.86 -5.61 5.15
CA ALA A 245 -10.27 -6.90 4.78
C ALA A 245 -9.46 -6.82 3.48
N PHE A 246 -10.03 -6.23 2.42
CA PHE A 246 -9.33 -6.12 1.13
C PHE A 246 -8.20 -5.08 1.14
N ALA A 247 -8.24 -4.06 2.00
CA ALA A 247 -7.12 -3.15 2.20
C ALA A 247 -5.87 -3.92 2.67
N ARG A 248 -6.03 -4.85 3.62
CA ARG A 248 -4.94 -5.68 4.15
C ARG A 248 -4.38 -6.64 3.10
N ILE A 249 -5.26 -7.32 2.38
CA ILE A 249 -4.86 -8.26 1.33
C ILE A 249 -4.12 -7.51 0.22
N ALA A 250 -4.63 -6.35 -0.20
CA ALA A 250 -3.97 -5.51 -1.20
C ALA A 250 -2.59 -5.04 -0.72
N LEU A 251 -2.44 -4.62 0.55
CA LEU A 251 -1.12 -4.28 1.12
C LEU A 251 -0.16 -5.47 1.06
N SER A 252 -0.59 -6.65 1.54
CA SER A 252 0.23 -7.87 1.54
C SER A 252 0.68 -8.25 0.12
N MET A 253 -0.23 -8.22 -0.86
CA MET A 253 0.08 -8.47 -2.26
C MET A 253 1.02 -7.41 -2.85
N GLY A 254 0.83 -6.13 -2.51
CA GLY A 254 1.71 -5.04 -2.93
C GLY A 254 3.13 -5.21 -2.41
N VAL A 255 3.30 -5.57 -1.13
CA VAL A 255 4.61 -5.86 -0.53
C VAL A 255 5.25 -7.10 -1.16
N ASN A 256 4.48 -8.16 -1.40
CA ASN A 256 4.98 -9.35 -2.08
C ASN A 256 5.49 -9.03 -3.50
N GLN A 257 4.77 -8.21 -4.26
CA GLN A 257 5.21 -7.75 -5.59
C GLN A 257 6.44 -6.82 -5.52
N LEU A 258 6.54 -5.96 -4.49
CA LEU A 258 7.71 -5.13 -4.28
C LEU A 258 8.95 -5.97 -3.96
N LEU A 259 8.82 -6.98 -3.10
CA LEU A 259 9.91 -7.92 -2.82
C LEU A 259 10.32 -8.70 -4.07
N LEU A 260 9.38 -9.03 -4.96
CA LEU A 260 9.68 -9.68 -6.23
C LEU A 260 10.46 -8.75 -7.16
N ALA A 261 10.08 -7.47 -7.23
CA ALA A 261 10.84 -6.47 -7.98
C ALA A 261 12.27 -6.34 -7.43
N ILE A 262 12.44 -6.36 -6.10
CA ILE A 262 13.75 -6.36 -5.46
C ILE A 262 14.55 -7.62 -5.84
N CYS A 263 13.92 -8.80 -5.97
CA CYS A 263 14.60 -10.01 -6.48
C CYS A 263 15.20 -9.77 -7.87
N TYR A 264 14.38 -9.27 -8.81
CA TYR A 264 14.84 -9.00 -10.18
C TYR A 264 15.90 -7.90 -10.22
N TYR A 265 15.76 -6.86 -9.39
CA TYR A 265 16.76 -5.81 -9.26
C TYR A 265 18.11 -6.36 -8.76
N ILE A 266 18.10 -7.19 -7.71
CA ILE A 266 19.31 -7.83 -7.18
C ILE A 266 19.97 -8.69 -8.26
N LEU A 267 19.20 -9.47 -9.01
CA LEU A 267 19.72 -10.30 -10.09
C LEU A 267 20.37 -9.46 -11.19
N GLY A 268 19.72 -8.38 -11.63
CA GLY A 268 20.28 -7.50 -12.65
C GLY A 268 21.54 -6.80 -12.16
N TYR A 269 21.49 -6.17 -10.99
CA TYR A 269 22.62 -5.42 -10.45
C TYR A 269 23.81 -6.33 -10.09
N GLN A 270 23.58 -7.37 -9.29
CA GLN A 270 24.69 -8.20 -8.77
C GLN A 270 25.24 -9.19 -9.80
N VAL A 271 24.44 -9.69 -10.74
CA VAL A 271 24.99 -10.62 -11.74
C VAL A 271 25.49 -9.89 -12.97
N VAL A 272 24.75 -8.90 -13.48
CA VAL A 272 25.14 -8.21 -14.72
C VAL A 272 26.22 -7.16 -14.46
N GLU A 273 26.09 -6.32 -13.44
CA GLU A 273 27.07 -5.25 -13.17
C GLU A 273 28.31 -5.76 -12.44
N THR A 274 28.11 -6.48 -11.33
CA THR A 274 29.23 -6.86 -10.46
C THR A 274 29.81 -8.25 -10.77
N GLY A 275 29.06 -9.10 -11.49
CA GLY A 275 29.48 -10.47 -11.82
C GLY A 275 29.51 -11.44 -10.63
N VAL A 276 28.91 -11.08 -9.48
CA VAL A 276 28.94 -11.88 -8.25
C VAL A 276 27.66 -12.70 -8.08
N CYS A 277 27.59 -13.86 -8.73
CA CYS A 277 26.41 -14.74 -8.73
C CYS A 277 25.97 -15.19 -7.31
N THR A 278 26.93 -15.55 -6.45
CA THR A 278 26.63 -16.07 -5.10
C THR A 278 25.94 -15.04 -4.20
N SER A 279 26.29 -13.75 -4.34
CA SER A 279 25.64 -12.68 -3.60
C SER A 279 24.21 -12.48 -4.09
N ALA A 280 23.99 -12.57 -5.40
CA ALA A 280 22.66 -12.48 -5.99
C ALA A 280 21.75 -13.63 -5.52
N GLU A 281 22.24 -14.88 -5.54
CA GLU A 281 21.51 -16.05 -5.06
C GLU A 281 21.06 -15.90 -3.60
N LEU A 282 21.96 -15.48 -2.71
CA LEU A 282 21.65 -15.26 -1.30
C LEU A 282 20.64 -14.13 -1.11
N GLY A 283 20.75 -13.05 -1.90
CA GLY A 283 19.80 -11.95 -1.89
C GLY A 283 18.40 -12.38 -2.30
N VAL A 284 18.28 -13.14 -3.39
CA VAL A 284 17.01 -13.71 -3.88
C VAL A 284 16.43 -14.72 -2.88
N LEU A 285 17.26 -15.57 -2.28
CA LEU A 285 16.82 -16.51 -1.26
C LEU A 285 16.23 -15.76 -0.05
N LEU A 286 16.89 -14.69 0.40
CA LEU A 286 16.43 -13.89 1.53
C LEU A 286 15.06 -13.25 1.25
N THR A 287 14.89 -12.62 0.09
CA THR A 287 13.64 -11.97 -0.29
C THR A 287 12.51 -12.99 -0.49
N VAL A 288 12.77 -14.16 -1.06
CA VAL A 288 11.79 -15.26 -1.18
C VAL A 288 11.37 -15.77 0.20
N VAL A 289 12.32 -15.95 1.13
CA VAL A 289 12.00 -16.34 2.52
C VAL A 289 11.12 -15.29 3.20
N MET A 290 11.40 -13.99 2.98
CA MET A 290 10.56 -12.90 3.48
C MET A 290 9.15 -12.95 2.88
N GLN A 291 9.00 -13.12 1.57
CA GLN A 291 7.70 -13.25 0.90
C GLN A 291 6.88 -14.42 1.46
N VAL A 292 7.51 -15.59 1.59
CA VAL A 292 6.86 -16.79 2.17
C VAL A 292 6.46 -16.54 3.61
N THR A 293 7.31 -15.87 4.40
CA THR A 293 7.01 -15.56 5.80
C THR A 293 5.83 -14.62 5.93
N ILE A 294 5.79 -13.52 5.15
CA ILE A 294 4.67 -12.58 5.13
C ILE A 294 3.37 -13.30 4.77
N THR A 295 3.40 -14.10 3.70
CA THR A 295 2.20 -14.80 3.23
C THR A 295 1.71 -15.82 4.26
N LYS A 296 2.62 -16.51 4.96
CA LYS A 296 2.26 -17.44 6.05
C LYS A 296 1.71 -16.74 7.29
N LEU A 297 2.18 -15.53 7.59
CA LEU A 297 1.63 -14.73 8.70
C LEU A 297 0.21 -14.23 8.36
N ASP A 298 -0.03 -13.87 7.11
CA ASP A 298 -1.31 -13.32 6.68
C ASP A 298 -2.39 -14.37 6.41
N MET A 299 -2.02 -15.57 5.94
CA MET A 299 -2.96 -16.60 5.51
C MET A 299 -3.06 -17.78 6.49
N LYS A 300 -4.28 -18.23 6.78
CA LYS A 300 -4.57 -19.48 7.49
C LYS A 300 -5.22 -20.44 6.49
N ILE A 301 -4.40 -21.26 5.86
CA ILE A 301 -4.83 -22.22 4.84
C ILE A 301 -4.45 -23.65 5.22
N SER A 302 -5.06 -24.61 4.53
CA SER A 302 -4.72 -26.02 4.70
C SER A 302 -3.24 -26.26 4.38
N VAL A 303 -2.64 -27.28 5.01
CA VAL A 303 -1.21 -27.60 4.81
C VAL A 303 -0.88 -27.82 3.33
N VAL A 304 -1.78 -28.43 2.56
CA VAL A 304 -1.57 -28.66 1.12
C VAL A 304 -1.55 -27.32 0.37
N ALA A 305 -2.54 -26.45 0.61
CA ALA A 305 -2.58 -25.13 -0.02
C ALA A 305 -1.38 -24.27 0.37
N ASP A 306 -0.95 -24.32 1.63
CA ASP A 306 0.27 -23.65 2.12
C ASP A 306 1.51 -24.10 1.36
N ARG A 307 1.70 -25.42 1.21
CA ARG A 307 2.81 -25.97 0.45
C ARG A 307 2.76 -25.58 -1.03
N THR A 308 1.59 -25.65 -1.65
CA THR A 308 1.43 -25.23 -3.06
C THR A 308 1.77 -23.76 -3.25
N MET A 309 1.31 -22.89 -2.35
CA MET A 309 1.58 -21.46 -2.38
C MET A 309 3.08 -21.16 -2.18
N MET A 310 3.71 -21.79 -1.18
CA MET A 310 5.16 -21.69 -0.96
C MET A 310 5.98 -22.10 -2.18
N VAL A 311 5.64 -23.23 -2.80
CA VAL A 311 6.32 -23.71 -4.02
C VAL A 311 6.11 -22.70 -5.14
N SER A 312 4.88 -22.22 -5.38
CA SER A 312 4.60 -21.26 -6.44
C SER A 312 5.35 -19.93 -6.27
N HIS A 313 5.56 -19.47 -5.02
CA HIS A 313 6.37 -18.30 -4.71
C HIS A 313 7.84 -18.49 -5.05
N ALA A 314 8.41 -19.65 -4.71
CA ALA A 314 9.84 -19.90 -4.85
C ALA A 314 10.26 -20.25 -6.29
N VAL A 315 9.38 -20.91 -7.06
CA VAL A 315 9.71 -21.40 -8.41
C VAL A 315 10.05 -20.25 -9.37
N GLY A 316 9.25 -19.17 -9.38
CA GLY A 316 9.48 -18.05 -10.29
C GLY A 316 10.87 -17.40 -10.12
N PRO A 317 11.24 -16.91 -8.92
CA PRO A 317 12.55 -16.30 -8.66
C PRO A 317 13.71 -17.28 -8.81
N PHE A 318 13.50 -18.56 -8.48
CA PHE A 318 14.51 -19.60 -8.69
C PHE A 318 14.82 -19.80 -10.18
N LEU A 319 13.79 -19.93 -11.02
CA LEU A 319 13.97 -20.07 -12.47
C LEU A 319 14.60 -18.81 -13.07
N ALA A 320 14.22 -17.62 -12.61
CA ALA A 320 14.87 -16.37 -13.01
C ALA A 320 16.37 -16.36 -12.62
N CYS A 321 16.71 -16.82 -11.42
CA CYS A 321 18.10 -16.91 -10.97
C CYS A 321 18.92 -17.87 -11.85
N VAL A 322 18.38 -19.07 -12.16
CA VAL A 322 19.02 -20.03 -13.08
C VAL A 322 19.24 -19.41 -14.45
N ALA A 323 18.23 -18.75 -15.00
CA ALA A 323 18.33 -18.10 -16.30
C ALA A 323 19.41 -16.99 -16.33
N VAL A 324 19.47 -16.13 -15.31
CA VAL A 324 20.49 -15.07 -15.21
C VAL A 324 21.89 -15.67 -15.11
N MET A 325 22.08 -16.74 -14.35
CA MET A 325 23.38 -17.40 -14.20
C MET A 325 23.86 -18.05 -15.50
N GLU A 326 22.98 -18.74 -16.23
CA GLU A 326 23.32 -19.34 -17.53
C GLU A 326 23.60 -18.28 -18.59
N TRP A 327 22.84 -17.19 -18.58
CA TRP A 327 23.08 -16.02 -19.45
C TRP A 327 24.44 -15.38 -19.15
N HIS A 328 24.79 -15.19 -17.87
CA HIS A 328 26.05 -14.56 -17.45
C HIS A 328 27.31 -15.34 -17.88
N ARG A 329 27.21 -16.66 -18.12
CA ARG A 329 28.34 -17.45 -18.63
C ARG A 329 28.80 -17.00 -20.02
N GLY A 330 27.97 -16.26 -20.77
CA GLY A 330 28.33 -15.72 -22.08
C GLY A 330 28.50 -16.78 -23.18
N THR A 331 28.04 -18.01 -22.93
CA THR A 331 28.03 -19.09 -23.94
C THR A 331 26.72 -19.08 -24.71
N ASP A 332 26.74 -19.35 -26.02
CA ASP A 332 25.52 -19.42 -26.86
C ASP A 332 24.48 -20.38 -26.26
N LEU A 333 24.93 -21.56 -25.79
CA LEU A 333 24.07 -22.53 -25.12
C LEU A 333 23.42 -21.97 -23.85
N GLY A 334 24.17 -21.19 -23.07
CA GLY A 334 23.68 -20.55 -21.84
C GLY A 334 22.60 -19.52 -22.12
N VAL A 335 22.73 -18.74 -23.20
CA VAL A 335 21.70 -17.81 -23.67
C VAL A 335 20.44 -18.56 -24.08
N THR A 336 20.56 -19.62 -24.88
CA THR A 336 19.42 -20.46 -25.28
C THR A 336 18.72 -21.12 -24.09
N ILE A 337 19.48 -21.60 -23.08
CA ILE A 337 18.91 -22.16 -21.85
C ILE A 337 18.17 -21.09 -21.07
N ALA A 338 18.75 -19.89 -20.92
CA ALA A 338 18.11 -18.78 -20.23
C ALA A 338 16.77 -18.42 -20.88
N GLU A 339 16.76 -18.23 -22.20
CA GLU A 339 15.56 -17.93 -22.99
C GLU A 339 14.49 -19.03 -22.88
N ALA A 340 14.89 -20.31 -22.83
CA ALA A 340 13.96 -21.42 -22.66
C ALA A 340 13.36 -21.52 -21.23
N VAL A 341 14.10 -21.08 -20.20
CA VAL A 341 13.69 -21.18 -18.79
C VAL A 341 12.77 -20.03 -18.36
N ILE A 342 12.97 -18.82 -18.90
CA ILE A 342 12.24 -17.61 -18.50
C ILE A 342 10.72 -17.69 -18.66
N PRO A 343 10.15 -18.27 -19.73
CA PRO A 343 8.71 -18.49 -19.82
C PRO A 343 8.15 -19.25 -18.62
N GLY A 344 8.91 -20.21 -18.09
CA GLY A 344 8.56 -20.95 -16.87
C GLY A 344 8.53 -20.06 -15.63
N ALA A 345 9.47 -19.11 -15.51
CA ALA A 345 9.49 -18.16 -14.39
C ALA A 345 8.23 -17.27 -14.39
N PHE A 346 7.89 -16.69 -15.54
CA PHE A 346 6.69 -15.85 -15.68
C PHE A 346 5.38 -16.62 -15.51
N ALA A 347 5.31 -17.83 -16.05
CA ALA A 347 4.16 -18.72 -15.85
C ALA A 347 3.98 -19.10 -14.36
N ALA A 348 5.08 -19.34 -13.63
CA ALA A 348 5.02 -19.62 -12.19
C ALA A 348 4.48 -18.43 -11.40
N HIS A 349 4.84 -17.20 -11.75
CA HIS A 349 4.29 -15.99 -11.13
C HIS A 349 2.80 -15.79 -11.46
N ALA A 350 2.39 -16.02 -12.71
CA ALA A 350 0.97 -16.00 -13.08
C ALA A 350 0.18 -17.07 -12.31
N LEU A 351 0.73 -18.27 -12.15
CA LEU A 351 0.13 -19.35 -11.38
C LEU A 351 -0.01 -18.97 -9.90
N PHE A 352 1.02 -18.37 -9.30
CA PHE A 352 0.95 -17.85 -7.93
C PHE A 352 -0.19 -16.84 -7.77
N LEU A 353 -0.30 -15.85 -8.67
CA LEU A 353 -1.39 -14.87 -8.64
C LEU A 353 -2.77 -15.54 -8.80
N THR A 354 -2.87 -16.55 -9.68
CA THR A 354 -4.11 -17.32 -9.89
C THR A 354 -4.52 -18.08 -8.64
N ILE A 355 -3.57 -18.76 -7.99
CA ILE A 355 -3.82 -19.49 -6.73
C ILE A 355 -4.28 -18.50 -5.66
N THR A 356 -3.64 -17.33 -5.55
CA THR A 356 -4.06 -16.30 -4.60
C THR A 356 -5.48 -15.79 -4.88
N VAL A 357 -5.86 -15.55 -6.15
CA VAL A 357 -7.26 -15.20 -6.50
C VAL A 357 -8.22 -16.30 -6.07
N TRP A 358 -7.86 -17.57 -6.30
CA TRP A 358 -8.67 -18.71 -5.91
C TRP A 358 -8.83 -18.83 -4.39
N LEU A 359 -7.76 -18.61 -3.62
CA LEU A 359 -7.78 -18.58 -2.16
C LEU A 359 -8.53 -17.37 -1.59
N CYS A 360 -8.57 -16.25 -2.32
CA CYS A 360 -9.39 -15.07 -2.02
C CYS A 360 -10.88 -15.25 -2.30
N ALA A 361 -11.36 -16.48 -2.53
CA ALA A 361 -12.78 -16.75 -2.67
C ALA A 361 -13.55 -16.21 -1.45
N ILE A 362 -14.52 -15.33 -1.70
CA ILE A 362 -15.36 -14.76 -0.66
C ILE A 362 -16.19 -15.87 -0.02
N GLN A 363 -16.30 -15.81 1.31
CA GLN A 363 -17.36 -16.46 2.05
C GLN A 363 -18.30 -15.39 2.64
N GLU A 364 -19.59 -15.64 2.55
CA GLU A 364 -20.61 -14.80 3.19
C GLU A 364 -20.62 -15.14 4.68
N ALA A 365 -20.30 -14.15 5.52
CA ALA A 365 -20.39 -14.26 6.96
C ALA A 365 -21.86 -14.18 7.41
N ASP A 366 -22.17 -14.66 8.62
CA ASP A 366 -23.55 -14.72 9.13
C ASP A 366 -24.25 -13.35 9.24
N ASN A 367 -23.49 -12.24 9.19
CA ASN A 367 -24.01 -10.87 9.17
C ASN A 367 -24.25 -10.33 7.75
N GLY A 368 -24.05 -11.13 6.70
CA GLY A 368 -24.10 -10.72 5.29
C GLY A 368 -22.82 -10.02 4.79
N ALA A 369 -21.78 -9.94 5.62
CA ALA A 369 -20.49 -9.38 5.19
C ALA A 369 -19.76 -10.38 4.29
N MET A 370 -19.18 -9.89 3.20
CA MET A 370 -18.42 -10.70 2.27
C MET A 370 -16.94 -10.64 2.65
N LEU A 371 -16.42 -11.73 3.24
CA LEU A 371 -15.07 -11.77 3.80
C LEU A 371 -14.22 -12.89 3.16
N PRO A 372 -12.92 -12.64 2.90
CA PRO A 372 -12.01 -13.66 2.41
C PRO A 372 -11.54 -14.55 3.57
N GLY A 373 -12.19 -15.69 3.74
CA GLY A 373 -12.00 -16.59 4.89
C GLY A 373 -10.59 -17.17 5.03
N ALA A 374 -9.78 -17.18 3.96
CA ALA A 374 -8.41 -17.70 3.98
C ALA A 374 -7.41 -16.80 4.74
N PHE A 375 -7.75 -15.54 5.04
CA PHE A 375 -6.83 -14.59 5.66
C PHE A 375 -7.02 -14.53 7.18
N SER A 376 -5.95 -14.89 7.89
CA SER A 376 -5.92 -14.90 9.36
C SER A 376 -6.12 -13.50 9.93
N SER A 377 -5.60 -12.49 9.23
CA SER A 377 -5.68 -11.09 9.62
C SER A 377 -7.10 -10.55 9.62
N VAL A 378 -7.98 -11.12 8.78
CA VAL A 378 -9.41 -10.80 8.74
C VAL A 378 -10.13 -11.37 9.96
N LEU A 379 -9.69 -12.52 10.49
CA LEU A 379 -10.25 -13.08 11.72
C LEU A 379 -9.94 -12.22 12.95
N TYR A 380 -8.84 -11.44 12.96
CA TYR A 380 -8.56 -10.50 14.05
C TYR A 380 -9.47 -9.25 14.03
N LEU A 381 -10.33 -9.09 13.02
CA LEU A 381 -11.41 -8.09 13.06
C LEU A 381 -12.57 -8.52 13.94
N ASP A 382 -12.68 -9.82 14.18
CA ASP A 382 -13.74 -10.38 14.97
C ASP A 382 -13.35 -10.38 16.46
N VAL A 383 -13.47 -9.20 17.08
CA VAL A 383 -13.15 -8.97 18.51
C VAL A 383 -13.86 -9.97 19.44
N PHE A 384 -14.98 -10.53 18.99
CA PHE A 384 -15.82 -11.43 19.76
C PHE A 384 -15.80 -12.88 19.26
N ALA A 385 -14.93 -13.21 18.30
CA ALA A 385 -14.77 -14.54 17.71
C ALA A 385 -16.08 -15.20 17.21
N TRP A 386 -16.98 -14.40 16.65
CA TRP A 386 -18.23 -14.82 16.02
C TRP A 386 -18.06 -15.86 14.90
N ILE A 387 -17.04 -15.73 14.05
CA ILE A 387 -16.85 -16.51 12.82
C ILE A 387 -16.47 -17.98 13.13
N MET A 388 -15.78 -18.25 14.24
CA MET A 388 -15.21 -19.59 14.49
C MET A 388 -16.24 -20.66 14.91
N LYS A 389 -17.51 -20.33 15.13
CA LYS A 389 -18.44 -21.23 15.85
C LYS A 389 -19.14 -22.27 14.97
N LYS A 390 -19.10 -22.16 13.64
CA LYS A 390 -19.89 -23.03 12.75
C LYS A 390 -19.31 -24.45 12.62
N GLU A 391 -17.99 -24.61 12.61
CA GLU A 391 -17.34 -25.93 12.39
C GLU A 391 -17.48 -26.91 13.57
N VAL A 392 -17.61 -26.42 14.80
CA VAL A 392 -17.65 -27.31 16.00
C VAL A 392 -19.03 -27.94 16.19
N ARG A 393 -20.11 -27.30 15.72
CA ARG A 393 -21.47 -27.83 15.89
C ARG A 393 -21.79 -28.97 14.94
N GLU A 394 -21.36 -28.89 13.67
CA GLU A 394 -21.62 -29.96 12.70
C GLU A 394 -20.83 -31.25 12.99
N SER A 395 -19.66 -31.15 13.64
CA SER A 395 -18.89 -32.33 14.05
C SER A 395 -19.45 -33.02 15.29
N SER A 396 -20.12 -32.29 16.19
CA SER A 396 -20.64 -32.83 17.45
C SER A 396 -21.99 -33.56 17.29
N ASP A 397 -22.84 -33.11 16.35
CA ASP A 397 -24.19 -33.67 16.19
C ASP A 397 -24.21 -34.98 15.37
N VAL A 398 -23.09 -35.37 14.74
CA VAL A 398 -22.98 -36.61 13.95
C VAL A 398 -22.54 -37.81 14.79
N GLU A 399 -21.93 -37.62 15.97
CA GLU A 399 -21.38 -38.74 16.78
C GLU A 399 -22.36 -39.33 17.81
N HIS A 400 -23.62 -38.86 17.86
CA HIS A 400 -24.63 -39.36 18.82
C HIS A 400 -25.77 -40.21 18.22
N THR A 401 -25.70 -40.59 16.94
CA THR A 401 -26.71 -41.47 16.33
C THR A 401 -26.27 -42.92 16.10
N GLY A 402 -25.07 -43.32 16.57
CA GLY A 402 -24.40 -44.53 16.06
C GLY A 402 -23.86 -45.56 17.06
N ARG A 403 -24.48 -45.83 18.23
CA ARG A 403 -24.21 -47.10 18.96
C ARG A 403 -25.28 -47.47 19.99
N GLY A 404 -26.33 -48.12 19.49
CA GLY A 404 -27.38 -48.73 20.32
C GLY A 404 -27.89 -50.03 19.71
N SER A 405 -27.02 -51.03 19.54
CA SER A 405 -27.46 -52.43 19.41
C SER A 405 -26.55 -53.30 20.28
N GLY A 406 -27.08 -53.69 21.44
CA GLY A 406 -26.34 -54.39 22.48
C GLY A 406 -27.27 -54.70 23.65
N SER A 407 -28.17 -55.66 23.40
CA SER A 407 -29.05 -56.32 24.38
C SER A 407 -28.36 -56.61 25.72
N GLY A 408 -28.92 -56.08 26.81
CA GLY A 408 -28.52 -56.41 28.17
C GLY A 408 -29.60 -56.03 29.19
N ARG A 409 -30.49 -56.98 29.48
CA ARG A 409 -31.43 -56.94 30.62
C ARG A 409 -30.66 -56.80 31.94
N GLY A 410 -31.08 -55.88 32.81
CA GLY A 410 -30.76 -55.98 34.24
C GLY A 410 -30.87 -54.70 35.06
N ALA A 411 -31.85 -54.68 35.96
CA ALA A 411 -31.87 -53.99 37.27
C ALA A 411 -31.85 -52.44 37.32
N THR A 412 -33.06 -51.91 37.47
CA THR A 412 -33.48 -50.90 38.47
C THR A 412 -32.39 -50.16 39.27
N SER A 413 -32.21 -48.87 38.97
CA SER A 413 -31.95 -47.84 39.99
C SER A 413 -32.55 -46.50 39.53
N ARG A 414 -33.66 -46.12 40.17
CA ARG A 414 -34.35 -44.84 40.01
C ARG A 414 -33.54 -43.77 40.76
N SER A 415 -32.90 -42.87 40.03
CA SER A 415 -32.51 -41.55 40.53
C SER A 415 -33.27 -40.52 39.71
N GLY A 416 -34.37 -40.01 40.28
CA GLY A 416 -35.15 -38.93 39.70
C GLY A 416 -34.47 -37.61 40.00
N VAL A 417 -33.78 -37.04 39.01
CA VAL A 417 -33.40 -35.63 39.02
C VAL A 417 -34.60 -34.86 38.47
N ALA A 418 -35.23 -34.06 39.32
CA ALA A 418 -36.36 -33.23 38.97
C ALA A 418 -35.90 -32.12 38.02
N GLU A 419 -36.57 -32.03 36.88
CA GLU A 419 -36.46 -30.95 35.92
C GLU A 419 -37.05 -29.67 36.57
N PRO A 420 -36.31 -28.57 36.67
CA PRO A 420 -36.81 -27.34 37.29
C PRO A 420 -37.87 -26.72 36.38
N ARG A 421 -39.14 -26.80 36.80
CA ARG A 421 -40.27 -26.14 36.14
C ARG A 421 -40.31 -24.67 36.53
N ARG A 422 -40.64 -23.80 35.59
CA ARG A 422 -40.68 -22.35 35.82
C ARG A 422 -41.91 -21.99 36.65
N PRO A 423 -41.82 -20.97 37.53
CA PRO A 423 -42.94 -20.53 38.38
C PRO A 423 -44.22 -20.10 37.61
N GLU A 424 -44.09 -19.77 36.33
CA GLU A 424 -45.19 -19.37 35.44
C GLU A 424 -46.12 -20.51 35.02
N ASP A 425 -45.74 -21.77 35.24
CA ASP A 425 -46.54 -22.96 34.92
C ASP A 425 -47.61 -23.32 35.98
N PHE A 426 -47.73 -22.54 37.07
CA PHE A 426 -48.63 -22.83 38.20
C PHE A 426 -49.70 -21.78 38.49
N VAL A 427 -50.02 -20.87 37.55
CA VAL A 427 -51.11 -19.92 37.77
C VAL A 427 -52.47 -20.60 37.54
N PRO A 428 -53.35 -20.71 38.56
CA PRO A 428 -54.71 -21.19 38.36
C PRO A 428 -55.51 -20.17 37.55
N GLN A 429 -56.26 -20.63 36.55
CA GLN A 429 -57.05 -19.81 35.61
C GLN A 429 -58.25 -19.03 36.24
N ALA A 430 -58.30 -18.83 37.57
CA ALA A 430 -59.48 -18.31 38.25
C ALA A 430 -59.21 -17.26 39.34
N ALA A 431 -58.18 -16.43 39.22
CA ALA A 431 -57.96 -15.29 40.12
C ALA A 431 -57.58 -14.01 39.36
N GLN A 432 -58.44 -13.62 38.40
CA GLN A 432 -58.57 -12.20 38.04
C GLN A 432 -59.66 -11.60 38.94
N SER A 433 -59.27 -11.00 40.05
CA SER A 433 -60.09 -10.00 40.73
C SER A 433 -59.18 -9.06 41.53
N ASP A 434 -59.16 -7.81 41.09
CA ASP A 434 -59.10 -6.64 41.95
C ASP A 434 -57.73 -6.10 42.42
N MET A 435 -57.38 -4.95 41.79
CA MET A 435 -56.72 -3.74 42.34
C MET A 435 -56.10 -2.88 41.21
N ARG A 436 -56.74 -2.80 40.03
CA ARG A 436 -56.36 -1.88 38.93
C ARG A 436 -57.25 -0.63 38.83
N GLY A 437 -57.85 -0.22 39.95
CA GLY A 437 -58.62 1.03 40.04
C GLY A 437 -57.77 2.28 40.29
N VAL A 438 -56.44 2.16 40.37
CA VAL A 438 -55.53 3.32 40.45
C VAL A 438 -54.74 3.37 39.14
N LEU A 439 -54.81 4.52 38.46
CA LEU A 439 -54.03 4.86 37.27
C LEU A 439 -52.53 4.85 37.61
N GLY A 440 -51.94 3.66 37.62
CA GLY A 440 -50.49 3.46 37.51
C GLY A 440 -50.02 3.66 36.07
N PRO A 441 -48.73 3.96 35.86
CA PRO A 441 -48.18 4.28 34.55
C PRO A 441 -48.46 3.14 33.57
N LEU A 442 -48.89 3.55 32.36
CA LEU A 442 -49.22 2.68 31.23
C LEU A 442 -48.32 1.45 31.20
N THR A 443 -48.95 0.28 31.35
CA THR A 443 -48.29 -1.00 31.14
C THR A 443 -47.79 -0.98 29.70
N VAL A 444 -46.46 -0.84 29.53
CA VAL A 444 -45.82 -0.93 28.23
C VAL A 444 -46.22 -2.28 27.65
N HIS A 445 -47.02 -2.26 26.59
CA HIS A 445 -47.39 -3.46 25.85
C HIS A 445 -46.12 -4.23 25.54
N GLN A 446 -45.99 -5.41 26.13
CA GLN A 446 -44.95 -6.37 25.79
C GLN A 446 -45.26 -6.78 24.33
N PRO A 447 -44.42 -6.41 23.35
CA PRO A 447 -44.73 -6.71 21.96
C PRO A 447 -44.78 -8.22 21.77
N SER A 448 -45.83 -8.70 21.10
CA SER A 448 -46.04 -10.09 20.73
C SER A 448 -44.79 -10.68 20.07
N SER A 449 -44.50 -11.95 20.35
CA SER A 449 -43.28 -12.69 19.99
C SER A 449 -42.97 -12.87 18.49
N GLU A 450 -43.65 -12.17 17.59
CA GLU A 450 -43.20 -11.96 16.21
C GLU A 450 -42.24 -10.77 16.16
N GLN A 451 -41.03 -11.02 16.67
CA GLN A 451 -39.95 -10.05 16.68
C GLN A 451 -39.38 -9.90 15.26
N LYS A 452 -40.12 -9.23 14.36
CA LYS A 452 -39.52 -8.59 13.18
C LYS A 452 -38.35 -7.75 13.69
N ASP A 453 -37.17 -7.97 13.13
CA ASP A 453 -35.93 -7.36 13.59
C ASP A 453 -36.15 -5.88 13.91
N PHE A 454 -36.07 -5.54 15.20
CA PHE A 454 -36.23 -4.19 15.74
C PHE A 454 -35.38 -3.15 15.00
N PHE A 455 -34.32 -3.63 14.33
CA PHE A 455 -33.48 -2.86 13.44
C PHE A 455 -33.55 -3.44 12.03
N ASN A 456 -34.32 -2.77 11.16
CA ASN A 456 -34.21 -2.96 9.71
C ASN A 456 -33.33 -1.82 9.17
N PRO A 457 -32.07 -2.08 8.74
CA PRO A 457 -31.21 -1.03 8.20
C PRO A 457 -31.84 -0.31 7.00
N ASN A 458 -32.74 -1.00 6.27
CA ASN A 458 -33.44 -0.45 5.10
C ASN A 458 -34.63 0.45 5.48
N SER A 459 -35.22 0.32 6.68
CA SER A 459 -36.43 1.11 7.05
C SER A 459 -36.14 2.58 7.33
N PHE A 460 -34.88 2.96 7.47
CA PHE A 460 -34.49 4.37 7.67
C PHE A 460 -34.16 5.10 6.37
N VAL A 461 -34.07 4.35 5.25
CA VAL A 461 -33.83 4.86 3.89
C VAL A 461 -35.05 4.61 3.00
N GLU A 462 -36.18 4.17 3.58
CA GLU A 462 -37.49 4.28 2.94
C GLU A 462 -37.89 5.76 2.88
N LEU A 463 -37.26 6.49 1.96
CA LEU A 463 -37.91 7.61 1.31
C LEU A 463 -39.11 7.01 0.56
N GLU A 464 -40.27 7.01 1.21
CA GLU A 464 -41.56 6.75 0.57
C GLU A 464 -41.66 7.65 -0.67
N GLY A 465 -41.41 7.06 -1.85
CA GLY A 465 -41.40 7.77 -3.13
C GLY A 465 -40.08 7.80 -3.89
N ARG A 466 -39.22 6.77 -3.80
CA ARG A 466 -37.97 6.74 -4.59
C ARG A 466 -38.12 6.18 -6.01
N ASP A 467 -37.98 7.09 -6.96
CA ASP A 467 -37.49 6.84 -8.31
C ASP A 467 -36.16 6.05 -8.28
N SER A 468 -35.97 5.18 -9.27
CA SER A 468 -34.96 4.14 -9.46
C SER A 468 -33.47 4.56 -9.52
N CYS A 469 -33.08 5.68 -8.91
CA CYS A 469 -31.75 6.27 -9.03
C CYS A 469 -30.91 6.26 -7.74
N GLU A 470 -31.31 5.52 -6.70
CA GLU A 470 -30.43 5.37 -5.55
C GLU A 470 -29.31 4.38 -5.89
N PRO A 471 -28.03 4.81 -5.86
CA PRO A 471 -26.92 3.90 -6.09
C PRO A 471 -26.99 2.79 -5.04
N ASP A 472 -26.76 1.55 -5.50
CA ASP A 472 -26.80 0.32 -4.71
C ASP A 472 -25.71 0.34 -3.62
N GLU A 473 -25.90 1.15 -2.57
CA GLU A 473 -24.94 1.46 -1.50
C GLU A 473 -24.66 0.22 -0.61
N GLY A 474 -25.39 -0.88 -0.84
CA GLY A 474 -25.24 -2.14 -0.12
C GLY A 474 -24.40 -3.22 -0.80
N ASP A 475 -23.81 -2.99 -1.99
CA ASP A 475 -23.06 -4.06 -2.68
C ASP A 475 -21.67 -4.31 -2.04
N THR A 476 -21.66 -5.09 -0.96
CA THR A 476 -20.46 -5.55 -0.23
C THR A 476 -19.50 -6.37 -1.11
N ARG A 477 -19.90 -6.77 -2.33
CA ARG A 477 -19.05 -7.51 -3.28
C ARG A 477 -18.13 -6.59 -4.09
N ARG A 478 -18.35 -5.27 -4.09
CA ARG A 478 -17.56 -4.32 -4.90
C ARG A 478 -16.05 -4.40 -4.64
N PRO A 479 -15.54 -4.38 -3.38
CA PRO A 479 -14.11 -4.43 -3.12
C PRO A 479 -13.45 -5.68 -3.73
N TRP A 480 -14.10 -6.82 -3.59
CA TRP A 480 -13.63 -8.07 -4.16
C TRP A 480 -13.62 -8.06 -5.68
N ARG A 481 -14.70 -7.58 -6.34
CA ARG A 481 -14.74 -7.52 -7.80
C ARG A 481 -13.59 -6.66 -8.34
N VAL A 482 -13.33 -5.51 -7.71
CA VAL A 482 -12.22 -4.64 -8.11
C VAL A 482 -10.88 -5.35 -7.88
N PHE A 483 -10.67 -5.92 -6.69
CA PHE A 483 -9.45 -6.65 -6.35
C PHE A 483 -9.18 -7.83 -7.31
N CYS A 484 -10.19 -8.67 -7.56
CA CYS A 484 -10.09 -9.80 -8.50
C CYS A 484 -9.85 -9.33 -9.93
N SER A 485 -10.50 -8.26 -10.37
CA SER A 485 -10.26 -7.72 -11.72
C SER A 485 -8.81 -7.27 -11.90
N VAL A 486 -8.25 -6.56 -10.91
CA VAL A 486 -6.85 -6.13 -10.91
C VAL A 486 -5.90 -7.34 -10.87
N MET A 487 -6.17 -8.32 -10.01
CA MET A 487 -5.36 -9.55 -9.94
C MET A 487 -5.39 -10.35 -11.24
N LEU A 488 -6.56 -10.52 -11.86
CA LEU A 488 -6.70 -11.24 -13.13
C LEU A 488 -6.02 -10.50 -14.27
N LEU A 489 -6.10 -9.18 -14.29
CA LEU A 489 -5.36 -8.36 -15.27
C LEU A 489 -3.85 -8.56 -15.11
N LEU A 490 -3.33 -8.47 -13.89
CA LEU A 490 -1.90 -8.68 -13.65
C LEU A 490 -1.48 -10.12 -13.99
N CYS A 491 -2.28 -11.11 -13.64
CA CYS A 491 -2.07 -12.51 -14.03
C CYS A 491 -2.01 -12.66 -15.55
N PHE A 492 -2.92 -12.01 -16.29
CA PHE A 492 -2.91 -12.01 -17.75
C PHE A 492 -1.65 -11.36 -18.32
N LEU A 493 -1.16 -10.28 -17.71
CA LEU A 493 0.10 -9.64 -18.13
C LEU A 493 1.31 -10.57 -17.94
N TRP A 494 1.44 -11.22 -16.78
CA TRP A 494 2.50 -12.21 -16.54
C TRP A 494 2.41 -13.41 -17.48
N PHE A 495 1.21 -13.92 -17.71
CA PHE A 495 1.00 -15.03 -18.64
C PHE A 495 1.30 -14.63 -20.09
N SER A 496 0.91 -13.43 -20.50
CA SER A 496 1.21 -12.90 -21.84
C SER A 496 2.72 -12.74 -22.03
N ALA A 497 3.44 -12.24 -21.03
CA ALA A 497 4.90 -12.20 -21.05
C ALA A 497 5.49 -13.62 -21.22
N ALA A 498 4.99 -14.61 -20.46
CA ALA A 498 5.44 -15.99 -20.61
C ALA A 498 5.23 -16.53 -22.04
N VAL A 499 4.08 -16.26 -22.66
CA VAL A 499 3.77 -16.67 -24.04
C VAL A 499 4.68 -15.96 -25.04
N ILE A 500 4.91 -14.65 -24.90
CA ILE A 500 5.78 -13.88 -25.80
C ILE A 500 7.20 -14.46 -25.79
N PHE A 501 7.78 -14.69 -24.61
CA PHE A 501 9.13 -15.26 -24.50
C PHE A 501 9.18 -16.74 -24.93
N MET A 502 8.09 -17.51 -24.75
CA MET A 502 8.01 -18.87 -25.29
C MET A 502 8.05 -18.86 -26.82
N LEU A 503 7.30 -17.95 -27.46
CA LEU A 503 7.30 -17.81 -28.92
C LEU A 503 8.65 -17.31 -29.45
N ALA A 504 9.31 -16.42 -28.70
CA ALA A 504 10.66 -15.97 -29.02
C ALA A 504 11.69 -17.10 -28.93
N ALA A 505 11.63 -17.94 -27.89
CA ALA A 505 12.55 -19.07 -27.72
C ALA A 505 12.41 -20.15 -28.81
N VAL A 506 11.29 -20.16 -29.56
CA VAL A 506 11.05 -21.07 -30.70
C VAL A 506 11.27 -20.33 -32.04
N ASP A 507 11.88 -19.15 -32.03
CA ASP A 507 12.13 -18.30 -33.20
C ASP A 507 10.87 -17.92 -34.01
N VAL A 508 9.69 -17.96 -33.38
CA VAL A 508 8.42 -17.57 -34.04
C VAL A 508 8.30 -16.05 -34.12
N ILE A 509 8.78 -15.34 -33.10
CA ILE A 509 8.74 -13.88 -33.00
C ILE A 509 10.14 -13.36 -32.66
N LYS A 510 10.63 -12.37 -33.41
CA LYS A 510 11.83 -11.62 -33.03
C LYS A 510 11.45 -10.53 -32.02
N ILE A 511 11.98 -10.61 -30.80
CA ILE A 511 11.64 -9.70 -29.70
C ILE A 511 11.86 -8.23 -30.08
N ASP A 512 12.96 -7.92 -30.76
CA ASP A 512 13.30 -6.57 -31.24
C ASP A 512 12.18 -5.95 -32.09
N GLN A 513 11.52 -6.77 -32.92
CA GLN A 513 10.41 -6.32 -33.75
C GLN A 513 9.16 -6.05 -32.92
N ALA A 514 8.87 -6.89 -31.92
CA ALA A 514 7.71 -6.73 -31.07
C ALA A 514 7.76 -5.41 -30.28
N PHE A 515 8.90 -5.10 -29.65
CA PHE A 515 9.08 -3.86 -28.91
C PHE A 515 9.07 -2.61 -29.81
N SER A 516 9.72 -2.67 -30.99
CA SER A 516 9.72 -1.56 -31.94
C SER A 516 8.35 -1.28 -32.57
N THR A 517 7.47 -2.29 -32.74
CA THR A 517 6.07 -2.05 -33.15
C THR A 517 5.25 -1.29 -32.09
N VAL A 518 5.51 -1.56 -30.81
CA VAL A 518 4.86 -0.81 -29.71
C VAL A 518 5.38 0.62 -29.69
N GLU A 519 6.67 0.82 -29.94
CA GLU A 519 7.27 2.15 -29.98
C GLU A 519 6.74 3.00 -31.14
N SER A 520 6.68 2.45 -32.35
CA SER A 520 6.20 3.16 -33.55
C SER A 520 4.70 3.52 -33.51
N SER A 521 3.85 2.65 -32.96
CA SER A 521 2.41 2.94 -32.79
C SER A 521 2.14 4.02 -31.75
N SER A 522 3.10 4.31 -30.88
CA SER A 522 2.93 5.21 -29.75
C SER A 522 3.36 6.66 -30.02
N GLN A 523 3.95 6.95 -31.19
CA GLN A 523 4.30 8.32 -31.62
C GLN A 523 3.04 9.16 -31.93
N SER A 524 1.89 8.53 -32.23
CA SER A 524 0.63 9.27 -32.43
C SER A 524 -0.14 9.59 -31.14
N LEU A 525 0.34 9.12 -29.97
CA LEU A 525 -0.34 9.24 -28.68
C LEU A 525 0.34 10.23 -27.71
N GLU A 526 1.30 11.03 -28.18
CA GLU A 526 2.00 12.06 -27.39
C GLU A 526 1.10 13.17 -26.83
N GLN A 527 -0.19 13.22 -27.18
CA GLN A 527 -1.10 14.25 -26.68
C GLN A 527 -1.86 13.91 -25.39
N VAL A 528 -1.70 12.73 -24.78
CA VAL A 528 -2.47 12.41 -23.55
C VAL A 528 -1.54 11.90 -22.45
N GLY A 529 -1.59 12.59 -21.29
CA GLY A 529 -0.69 12.43 -20.14
C GLY A 529 -0.70 11.06 -19.44
N LEU A 530 -0.02 10.98 -18.30
CA LEU A 530 0.30 9.78 -17.49
C LEU A 530 1.05 8.66 -18.27
N LEU A 531 0.56 8.20 -19.42
CA LEU A 531 1.19 7.20 -20.29
C LEU A 531 2.59 7.59 -20.80
N GLY A 532 2.86 8.88 -21.01
CA GLY A 532 4.20 9.38 -21.36
C GLY A 532 5.23 9.16 -20.25
N MET A 533 4.83 9.26 -18.97
CA MET A 533 5.70 8.90 -17.83
C MET A 533 5.95 7.40 -17.75
N TRP A 534 4.95 6.58 -18.14
CA TRP A 534 5.13 5.13 -18.21
C TRP A 534 6.16 4.74 -19.28
N LYS A 535 6.21 5.42 -20.43
CA LYS A 535 7.24 5.16 -21.46
C LYS A 535 8.67 5.38 -20.98
N VAL A 536 8.95 6.54 -20.36
CA VAL A 536 10.30 6.89 -19.90
C VAL A 536 10.78 5.93 -18.81
N GLY A 537 9.87 5.41 -17.99
CA GLY A 537 10.18 4.44 -16.95
C GLY A 537 10.22 2.97 -17.39
N LEU A 538 9.38 2.53 -18.33
CA LEU A 538 9.36 1.13 -18.81
C LEU A 538 10.46 0.80 -19.81
N LEU A 539 10.92 1.78 -20.60
CA LEU A 539 11.85 1.51 -21.70
C LEU A 539 13.25 2.08 -21.49
N GLY A 540 13.52 2.79 -20.39
CA GLY A 540 14.87 3.32 -20.10
C GLY A 540 15.53 4.00 -21.30
N GLY A 541 14.73 4.67 -22.13
CA GLY A 541 14.90 4.75 -23.59
C GLY A 541 16.33 4.98 -24.10
N ASP A 542 16.94 3.88 -24.54
CA ASP A 542 18.02 3.88 -25.54
C ASP A 542 17.41 4.20 -26.92
N LEU A 543 17.07 5.47 -27.13
CA LEU A 543 16.57 6.00 -28.42
C LEU A 543 17.60 5.92 -29.58
N TRP A 544 18.70 5.15 -29.44
CA TRP A 544 19.97 5.40 -30.14
C TRP A 544 20.50 4.24 -31.00
N GLN A 545 19.79 3.11 -31.10
CA GLN A 545 20.36 1.89 -31.70
C GLN A 545 20.07 1.65 -33.20
N HIS A 546 19.32 2.50 -33.90
CA HIS A 546 18.92 2.17 -35.27
C HIS A 546 19.65 3.00 -36.34
N ASN A 547 20.48 2.29 -37.13
CA ASN A 547 21.21 2.68 -38.35
C ASN A 547 22.68 3.12 -38.17
N VAL A 548 23.51 2.22 -37.64
CA VAL A 548 24.97 2.33 -37.78
C VAL A 548 25.39 1.69 -39.11
N GLU A 549 25.86 2.50 -40.05
CA GLU A 549 26.35 2.08 -41.36
C GLU A 549 27.89 2.00 -41.36
N ARG A 550 28.46 0.94 -41.91
CA ARG A 550 29.92 0.85 -42.14
C ARG A 550 30.30 1.62 -43.40
N ILE A 551 31.36 2.42 -43.31
CA ILE A 551 31.99 3.09 -44.45
C ILE A 551 33.11 2.18 -44.96
N ASP A 552 33.18 1.98 -46.27
CA ASP A 552 34.27 1.26 -46.91
C ASP A 552 35.51 2.15 -46.93
N VAL A 553 36.50 1.82 -46.09
CA VAL A 553 37.71 2.64 -45.94
C VAL A 553 38.90 1.96 -46.59
N SER A 554 39.58 2.67 -47.50
CA SER A 554 40.86 2.24 -48.05
C SER A 554 42.00 3.04 -47.41
N TRP A 555 42.80 2.37 -46.60
CA TRP A 555 43.95 2.93 -45.90
C TRP A 555 45.27 2.74 -46.68
N PRO A 556 46.24 3.66 -46.56
CA PRO A 556 47.61 3.40 -47.01
C PRO A 556 48.22 2.19 -46.30
N SER A 557 49.21 1.55 -46.94
CA SER A 557 49.93 0.42 -46.33
C SER A 557 50.54 0.85 -44.98
N ASN A 558 50.24 0.11 -43.92
CA ASN A 558 50.67 0.35 -42.52
C ASN A 558 50.00 1.52 -41.79
N ALA A 559 48.86 2.04 -42.26
CA ALA A 559 48.14 3.05 -41.49
C ALA A 559 47.41 2.44 -40.29
N PHE A 560 47.82 2.84 -39.09
CA PHE A 560 47.04 2.78 -37.87
C PHE A 560 46.57 4.22 -37.58
N SER A 561 45.39 4.38 -36.96
CA SER A 561 44.87 5.69 -36.59
C SER A 561 44.32 5.64 -35.18
N GLU A 562 44.66 6.65 -34.38
CA GLU A 562 44.22 6.79 -32.98
C GLU A 562 43.18 7.91 -32.84
N SER A 563 43.24 8.93 -33.71
CA SER A 563 42.31 10.07 -33.74
C SER A 563 41.61 10.17 -35.09
N LEU A 564 40.35 10.63 -35.07
CA LEU A 564 39.56 10.99 -36.24
C LEU A 564 38.93 12.37 -36.03
N SER A 565 38.93 13.19 -37.08
CA SER A 565 38.20 14.45 -37.15
C SER A 565 37.66 14.66 -38.56
N CYS A 566 36.55 15.41 -38.67
CA CYS A 566 35.92 15.72 -39.94
C CYS A 566 35.51 17.18 -40.01
N ASP A 567 35.36 17.67 -41.23
CA ASP A 567 34.86 19.01 -41.49
C ASP A 567 33.34 19.10 -41.26
N ALA A 568 32.80 20.33 -41.19
CA ALA A 568 31.38 20.55 -40.95
C ALA A 568 30.45 19.89 -42.00
N SER A 569 30.95 19.65 -43.22
CA SER A 569 30.18 18.97 -44.26
C SER A 569 30.19 17.44 -44.15
N GLY A 570 31.09 16.87 -43.32
CA GLY A 570 31.29 15.42 -43.20
C GLY A 570 31.86 14.78 -44.46
N ARG A 571 32.49 15.55 -45.35
CA ARG A 571 33.06 15.06 -46.62
C ARG A 571 34.58 14.93 -46.58
N HIS A 572 35.24 15.62 -45.66
CA HIS A 572 36.69 15.58 -45.51
C HIS A 572 37.04 15.09 -44.11
N PHE A 573 37.91 14.11 -44.05
CA PHE A 573 38.40 13.51 -42.82
C PHE A 573 39.88 13.78 -42.67
N VAL A 574 40.30 13.98 -41.42
CA VAL A 574 41.69 13.84 -41.01
C VAL A 574 41.75 12.75 -39.95
N ALA A 575 42.68 11.83 -40.15
CA ALA A 575 42.93 10.71 -39.25
C ALA A 575 44.42 10.74 -38.91
N THR A 576 44.76 10.62 -37.64
CA THR A 576 46.16 10.71 -37.20
C THR A 576 46.55 9.54 -36.35
N ASN A 577 47.83 9.18 -36.48
CA ASN A 577 48.54 8.46 -35.45
C ASN A 577 49.65 9.35 -34.88
N LYS A 578 50.53 8.75 -34.08
CA LYS A 578 51.62 9.46 -33.41
C LYS A 578 52.60 10.17 -34.34
N PHE A 579 52.71 9.78 -35.61
CA PHE A 579 53.78 10.23 -36.52
C PHE A 579 53.30 10.74 -37.89
N SER A 580 52.15 10.24 -38.35
CA SER A 580 51.61 10.47 -39.69
C SER A 580 50.20 11.04 -39.64
N VAL A 581 49.90 11.91 -40.60
CA VAL A 581 48.58 12.47 -40.83
C VAL A 581 48.03 11.95 -42.15
N TYR A 582 46.85 11.35 -42.07
CA TYR A 582 46.10 10.83 -43.22
C TYR A 582 44.91 11.73 -43.49
N THR A 583 44.76 12.18 -44.73
CA THR A 583 43.56 12.91 -45.17
C THR A 583 42.71 11.99 -46.05
N GLY A 584 41.40 12.04 -45.86
CA GLY A 584 40.46 11.27 -46.65
C GLY A 584 39.31 12.13 -47.13
N SER A 585 38.71 11.76 -48.27
CA SER A 585 37.45 12.35 -48.72
C SER A 585 36.38 11.26 -48.86
N LEU A 586 35.18 11.57 -48.40
CA LEU A 586 34.01 10.71 -48.50
C LEU A 586 33.38 10.84 -49.88
N ASP A 587 33.31 9.75 -50.61
CA ASP A 587 32.53 9.62 -51.84
C ASP A 587 31.46 8.55 -51.64
N GLY A 588 30.24 9.00 -51.31
CA GLY A 588 29.11 8.14 -50.94
C GLY A 588 29.31 7.40 -49.62
N LEU A 589 29.62 6.11 -49.71
CA LEU A 589 29.90 5.20 -48.58
C LEU A 589 31.36 4.73 -48.58
N SER A 590 32.21 5.27 -49.45
CA SER A 590 33.63 4.92 -49.53
C SER A 590 34.49 6.11 -49.13
N ALA A 591 35.50 5.89 -48.30
CA ALA A 591 36.49 6.89 -47.92
C ALA A 591 37.89 6.40 -48.28
N LYS A 592 38.61 7.18 -49.09
CA LYS A 592 40.00 6.86 -49.47
C LYS A 592 40.95 7.78 -48.74
N PHE A 593 41.78 7.21 -47.87
CA PHE A 593 42.78 7.96 -47.12
C PHE A 593 44.13 7.95 -47.85
N GLN A 594 44.80 9.11 -47.84
CA GLN A 594 46.14 9.32 -48.35
C GLN A 594 47.00 10.00 -47.27
N GLU A 595 48.23 9.53 -47.12
CA GLU A 595 49.21 10.16 -46.25
C GLU A 595 49.58 11.55 -46.80
N THR A 596 49.42 12.58 -45.98
CA THR A 596 49.58 13.98 -46.40
C THR A 596 50.91 14.57 -45.96
N CYS A 597 51.36 14.19 -44.75
CA CYS A 597 52.57 14.72 -44.13
C CYS A 597 53.03 13.77 -43.02
N GLU A 598 54.34 13.68 -42.85
CA GLU A 598 55.04 13.03 -41.75
C GLU A 598 55.64 14.13 -40.87
N ILE A 599 55.49 14.02 -39.55
CA ILE A 599 55.91 15.06 -38.61
C ILE A 599 56.88 14.47 -37.60
N ASP A 600 58.00 15.19 -37.40
CA ASP A 600 58.95 14.92 -36.32
C ASP A 600 58.35 15.37 -34.97
N GLY A 601 57.45 14.55 -34.41
CA GLY A 601 56.87 14.76 -33.09
C GLY A 601 55.63 13.93 -32.82
N ASP A 602 55.33 13.69 -31.54
CA ASP A 602 54.14 12.95 -31.10
C ASP A 602 52.87 13.80 -31.35
N ILE A 603 52.06 13.37 -32.31
CA ILE A 603 50.76 13.96 -32.64
C ILE A 603 49.73 13.41 -31.66
N GLN A 604 49.08 14.30 -30.91
CA GLN A 604 48.04 13.91 -29.96
C GLN A 604 46.65 13.88 -30.60
N ASP A 605 46.33 14.93 -31.37
CA ASP A 605 45.03 15.08 -32.01
C ASP A 605 45.11 16.01 -33.22
N ALA A 606 44.11 15.94 -34.09
CA ALA A 606 44.01 16.76 -35.30
C ALA A 606 42.59 17.23 -35.54
N ALA A 607 42.46 18.40 -36.15
CA ALA A 607 41.20 18.94 -36.61
C ALA A 607 41.33 19.49 -38.03
N ILE A 608 40.24 19.42 -38.80
CA ILE A 608 40.18 19.87 -40.19
C ILE A 608 39.02 20.84 -40.38
N SER A 609 39.26 21.91 -41.15
CA SER A 609 38.23 22.89 -41.55
C SER A 609 38.37 23.20 -43.04
N CYS A 610 37.31 22.97 -43.83
CA CYS A 610 37.35 23.07 -45.29
C CYS A 610 36.49 24.23 -45.85
N ASN A 611 36.45 25.38 -45.18
CA ASN A 611 35.63 26.52 -45.61
C ASN A 611 36.14 27.18 -46.90
N VAL A 612 37.45 27.47 -46.98
CA VAL A 612 38.11 28.13 -48.13
C VAL A 612 39.44 27.42 -48.38
N GLY A 613 39.35 26.14 -48.73
CA GLY A 613 40.47 25.20 -48.66
C GLY A 613 40.49 24.45 -47.33
N CYS A 614 41.06 23.24 -47.34
CA CYS A 614 41.15 22.41 -46.14
C CYS A 614 42.39 22.79 -45.34
N GLU A 615 42.19 23.44 -44.21
CA GLU A 615 43.21 23.70 -43.21
C GLU A 615 43.19 22.57 -42.17
N ILE A 616 44.36 22.01 -41.88
CA ILE A 616 44.54 20.98 -40.86
C ILE A 616 45.34 21.59 -39.73
N SER A 617 44.77 21.60 -38.53
CA SER A 617 45.46 22.00 -37.31
C SER A 617 45.79 20.77 -36.47
N LEU A 618 47.04 20.67 -36.06
CA LEU A 618 47.59 19.53 -35.34
C LEU A 618 48.02 19.94 -33.95
N LEU A 619 47.64 19.15 -32.96
CA LEU A 619 48.07 19.29 -31.58
C LEU A 619 49.27 18.36 -31.34
N CYS A 620 50.47 18.92 -31.21
CA CYS A 620 51.73 18.18 -31.12
C CYS A 620 52.47 18.45 -29.81
N GLN A 621 53.49 17.62 -29.52
CA GLN A 621 54.46 17.82 -28.43
C GLN A 621 53.80 17.99 -27.06
N HIS A 622 52.97 17.03 -26.67
CA HIS A 622 52.26 17.07 -25.38
C HIS A 622 51.29 18.26 -25.21
N GLY A 623 50.80 18.81 -26.32
CA GLY A 623 49.78 19.86 -26.34
C GLY A 623 50.34 21.27 -26.28
N LEU A 624 51.65 21.45 -26.51
CA LEU A 624 52.31 22.76 -26.42
C LEU A 624 52.34 23.52 -27.75
N HIS A 625 52.14 22.82 -28.86
CA HIS A 625 52.26 23.38 -30.20
C HIS A 625 51.04 23.07 -31.07
N ILE A 626 50.54 24.10 -31.75
CA ILE A 626 49.61 23.95 -32.87
C ILE A 626 50.39 24.20 -34.15
N GLY A 627 50.43 23.18 -35.02
CA GLY A 627 51.05 23.25 -36.33
C GLY A 627 50.06 22.90 -37.45
N GLY A 628 50.40 23.26 -38.68
CA GLY A 628 49.63 22.85 -39.88
C GLY A 628 50.52 22.14 -40.89
N CYS A 629 49.94 21.24 -41.69
CA CYS A 629 50.71 20.45 -42.66
C CYS A 629 51.04 21.14 -43.99
N ALA A 630 50.51 22.34 -44.24
CA ALA A 630 50.69 23.03 -45.51
C ALA A 630 51.92 23.97 -45.50
N GLY A 631 53.11 23.43 -45.78
CA GLY A 631 54.26 24.10 -46.43
C GLY A 631 54.96 25.29 -45.73
N ASN A 632 54.36 25.93 -44.73
CA ASN A 632 54.95 26.97 -43.90
C ASN A 632 54.38 26.81 -42.48
N MET A 633 54.98 25.91 -41.69
CA MET A 633 54.63 25.75 -40.27
C MET A 633 54.97 27.04 -39.51
N SER A 634 54.02 27.97 -39.40
CA SER A 634 54.07 28.97 -38.35
C SER A 634 53.77 28.25 -37.03
N ASN A 635 54.82 27.80 -36.35
CA ASN A 635 54.69 27.18 -35.03
C ASN A 635 54.14 28.21 -34.03
N SER A 636 52.82 28.22 -33.85
CA SER A 636 52.20 28.93 -32.75
C SER A 636 52.27 28.06 -31.50
N SER A 637 53.00 28.51 -30.47
CA SER A 637 52.94 27.90 -29.15
C SER A 637 51.60 28.26 -28.49
N ILE A 638 50.95 27.27 -27.90
CA ILE A 638 49.77 27.52 -27.07
C ILE A 638 50.27 28.18 -25.78
N SER A 639 49.72 29.35 -25.45
CA SER A 639 50.03 29.99 -24.16
C SER A 639 49.63 29.05 -23.03
N THR A 640 50.54 28.67 -22.15
CA THR A 640 50.25 27.77 -21.02
C THR A 640 49.62 28.51 -19.83
N SER A 641 49.44 29.83 -19.90
CA SER A 641 49.01 30.64 -18.75
C SER A 641 47.58 30.37 -18.29
N TRP A 642 46.76 29.72 -19.12
CA TRP A 642 45.37 29.36 -18.81
C TRP A 642 45.22 27.89 -18.38
N LEU A 643 46.28 27.10 -18.46
CA LEU A 643 46.31 25.73 -17.97
C LEU A 643 46.63 25.72 -16.47
N GLU A 644 45.94 24.87 -15.71
CA GLU A 644 46.31 24.56 -14.33
C GLU A 644 47.61 23.75 -14.29
N GLU A 645 48.30 23.77 -13.15
CA GLU A 645 49.56 23.04 -13.00
C GLU A 645 49.35 21.54 -13.22
N GLY A 646 49.98 20.99 -14.27
CA GLY A 646 49.84 19.59 -14.67
C GLY A 646 48.71 19.30 -15.67
N GLU A 647 47.86 20.28 -15.98
CA GLU A 647 46.83 20.17 -17.02
C GLU A 647 47.48 20.20 -18.41
N ARG A 648 47.05 19.30 -19.29
CA ARG A 648 47.55 19.22 -20.66
C ARG A 648 46.38 19.17 -21.65
N PRO A 649 46.46 19.89 -22.78
CA PRO A 649 45.56 19.70 -23.91
C PRO A 649 45.52 18.23 -24.33
N THR A 650 44.31 17.69 -24.53
CA THR A 650 44.09 16.31 -24.96
C THR A 650 43.43 16.21 -26.34
N SER A 651 42.61 17.19 -26.71
CA SER A 651 41.98 17.23 -28.04
C SER A 651 41.82 18.65 -28.55
N VAL A 652 41.79 18.77 -29.89
CA VAL A 652 41.58 20.01 -30.61
C VAL A 652 40.35 19.87 -31.52
N ALA A 653 39.53 20.91 -31.57
CA ALA A 653 38.38 20.98 -32.47
C ALA A 653 38.36 22.34 -33.18
N LEU A 654 38.03 22.32 -34.47
CA LEU A 654 37.85 23.52 -35.28
C LEU A 654 36.36 23.71 -35.56
N ASP A 655 35.87 24.91 -35.33
CA ASP A 655 34.56 25.38 -35.81
C ASP A 655 34.81 26.65 -36.65
N PRO A 656 33.95 27.00 -37.61
CA PRO A 656 34.00 28.29 -38.32
C PRO A 656 34.17 29.52 -37.42
N THR A 657 33.86 29.44 -36.12
CA THR A 657 34.10 30.54 -35.18
C THR A 657 35.48 30.54 -34.52
N GLY A 658 36.27 29.45 -34.53
CA GLY A 658 37.62 29.45 -33.96
C GLY A 658 38.16 28.07 -33.56
N ILE A 659 39.29 28.07 -32.85
CA ILE A 659 39.98 26.87 -32.33
C ILE A 659 39.58 26.63 -30.88
N PHE A 660 39.19 25.39 -30.58
CA PHE A 660 38.80 24.94 -29.25
C PHE A 660 39.76 23.84 -28.80
N ILE A 661 40.18 23.92 -27.54
CA ILE A 661 41.07 22.95 -26.92
C ILE A 661 40.34 22.35 -25.71
N SER A 662 40.28 21.02 -25.66
CA SER A 662 39.85 20.29 -24.47
C SER A 662 41.07 19.85 -23.67
N THR A 663 40.91 19.89 -22.36
CA THR A 663 41.78 19.23 -21.39
C THR A 663 40.95 18.20 -20.62
N PRO A 664 41.54 17.41 -19.72
CA PRO A 664 40.77 16.56 -18.80
C PRO A 664 39.86 17.35 -17.86
N ALA A 665 40.13 18.64 -17.67
CA ALA A 665 39.38 19.48 -16.75
C ALA A 665 38.36 20.36 -17.47
N ARG A 666 38.62 20.95 -18.64
CA ARG A 666 37.76 22.00 -19.23
C ARG A 666 37.91 22.12 -20.74
N VAL A 667 37.02 22.92 -21.33
CA VAL A 667 37.05 23.29 -22.76
C VAL A 667 37.20 24.79 -22.90
N VAL A 668 38.24 25.22 -23.62
CA VAL A 668 38.60 26.63 -23.80
C VAL A 668 38.65 26.99 -25.27
N ARG A 669 38.09 28.16 -25.62
CA ARG A 669 38.29 28.77 -26.94
C ARG A 669 39.53 29.64 -26.92
N LEU A 670 40.47 29.35 -27.83
CA LEU A 670 41.80 29.98 -27.84
C LEU A 670 41.71 31.51 -28.05
N GLU A 671 40.73 31.98 -28.82
CA GLU A 671 40.59 33.41 -29.15
C GLU A 671 40.02 34.26 -28.01
N SER A 672 39.03 33.77 -27.26
CA SER A 672 38.32 34.58 -26.25
C SER A 672 38.83 34.36 -24.82
N LYS A 673 39.71 33.36 -24.60
CA LYS A 673 40.14 32.88 -23.26
C LYS A 673 38.99 32.60 -22.28
N SER A 674 37.76 32.47 -22.78
CA SER A 674 36.59 32.19 -21.97
C SER A 674 36.38 30.68 -21.88
N GLU A 675 36.22 30.18 -20.65
CA GLU A 675 35.79 28.81 -20.39
C GLU A 675 34.37 28.63 -20.93
N LEU A 676 34.17 27.59 -21.74
CA LEU A 676 32.88 27.31 -22.37
C LEU A 676 32.11 26.19 -21.68
N ILE A 677 32.82 25.18 -21.20
CA ILE A 677 32.25 24.09 -20.40
C ILE A 677 32.95 24.13 -19.04
N PRO A 678 32.19 24.25 -17.93
CA PRO A 678 32.74 24.30 -16.60
C PRO A 678 33.43 22.98 -16.22
N ALA A 679 34.48 23.08 -15.43
CA ALA A 679 35.39 21.95 -15.25
C ALA A 679 34.78 20.66 -14.67
N TRP A 680 33.71 20.78 -13.88
CA TRP A 680 33.03 19.63 -13.28
C TRP A 680 32.37 18.73 -14.33
N ALA A 681 31.87 19.29 -15.43
CA ALA A 681 31.15 18.52 -16.46
C ALA A 681 32.10 17.63 -17.28
N VAL A 682 33.34 18.09 -17.49
CA VAL A 682 34.37 17.34 -18.23
C VAL A 682 35.04 16.28 -17.35
N ARG A 683 35.26 16.58 -16.06
CA ARG A 683 35.96 15.71 -15.11
C ARG A 683 35.26 14.36 -14.88
N GLU A 684 33.93 14.31 -14.93
CA GLU A 684 33.19 13.05 -14.75
C GLU A 684 33.24 12.12 -15.97
N GLU A 685 33.43 12.68 -17.17
CA GLU A 685 33.36 11.90 -18.41
C GLU A 685 34.72 11.53 -18.95
N GLY A 686 35.70 12.44 -18.96
CA GLY A 686 37.05 12.23 -19.46
C GLY A 686 37.09 11.67 -20.89
N GLY A 687 37.47 12.46 -21.89
CA GLY A 687 37.33 11.97 -23.26
C GLY A 687 37.83 12.86 -24.37
N ILE A 688 37.54 12.41 -25.59
CA ILE A 688 37.79 13.16 -26.82
C ILE A 688 36.61 14.11 -27.02
N LEU A 689 36.88 15.40 -27.20
CA LEU A 689 35.84 16.40 -27.45
C LEU A 689 35.70 16.64 -28.96
N ARG A 690 34.45 16.66 -29.45
CA ARG A 690 34.11 17.10 -30.81
C ARG A 690 32.84 17.93 -30.81
N TYR A 691 32.70 18.79 -31.81
CA TYR A 691 31.40 19.38 -32.12
C TYR A 691 30.49 18.32 -32.70
N LEU A 692 29.23 18.31 -32.26
CA LEU A 692 28.17 17.56 -32.93
C LEU A 692 27.49 18.41 -34.01
N ASP A 693 27.28 19.68 -33.68
CA ASP A 693 26.79 20.73 -34.59
C ASP A 693 27.23 22.12 -34.09
N LYS A 694 26.55 23.18 -34.52
CA LYS A 694 26.83 24.53 -34.05
C LYS A 694 26.56 24.72 -32.56
N GLN A 695 25.55 24.11 -31.97
CA GLN A 695 25.09 24.35 -30.60
C GLN A 695 25.51 23.29 -29.58
N HIS A 696 26.01 22.14 -30.05
CA HIS A 696 26.20 20.95 -29.25
C HIS A 696 27.64 20.42 -29.32
N LEU A 697 28.11 19.99 -28.15
CA LEU A 697 29.43 19.44 -27.90
C LEU A 697 29.27 17.99 -27.44
N GLY A 698 30.02 17.08 -28.06
CA GLY A 698 30.10 15.68 -27.66
C GLY A 698 31.42 15.41 -26.95
N ILE A 699 31.37 14.75 -25.79
CA ILE A 699 32.54 14.19 -25.11
C ILE A 699 32.45 12.67 -25.22
N PHE A 700 33.38 12.07 -25.95
CA PHE A 700 33.46 10.62 -26.09
C PHE A 700 34.37 9.99 -25.06
N SER A 701 33.78 9.18 -24.19
CA SER A 701 34.52 8.39 -23.19
C SER A 701 34.88 7.04 -23.80
N VAL A 702 36.17 6.83 -24.10
CA VAL A 702 36.69 5.60 -24.71
C VAL A 702 36.52 4.38 -23.77
N GLU A 703 36.52 4.60 -22.46
CA GLU A 703 36.30 3.53 -21.47
C GLU A 703 34.84 3.11 -21.43
N LYS A 704 33.93 4.08 -21.39
CA LYS A 704 32.48 3.84 -21.27
C LYS A 704 31.76 3.63 -22.61
N GLN A 705 32.48 3.75 -23.73
CA GLN A 705 31.94 3.62 -25.09
C GLN A 705 30.65 4.46 -25.30
N ARG A 706 30.68 5.73 -24.86
CA ARG A 706 29.54 6.64 -24.95
C ARG A 706 29.96 8.06 -25.29
N ILE A 707 29.13 8.78 -26.05
CA ILE A 707 29.23 10.23 -26.26
C ILE A 707 28.24 10.92 -25.32
N SER A 708 28.73 11.70 -24.36
CA SER A 708 27.90 12.60 -23.58
C SER A 708 27.73 13.91 -24.35
N VAL A 709 26.48 14.31 -24.56
CA VAL A 709 26.10 15.49 -25.34
C VAL A 709 25.82 16.66 -24.41
N PHE A 710 26.45 17.79 -24.68
CA PHE A 710 26.31 19.04 -23.94
C PHE A 710 25.90 20.16 -24.88
N ASN A 711 25.14 21.14 -24.37
CA ASN A 711 24.96 22.40 -25.09
C ASN A 711 26.19 23.32 -24.92
N ARG A 712 26.22 24.46 -25.62
CA ARG A 712 27.26 25.51 -25.47
C ARG A 712 27.44 26.06 -24.05
N LEU A 713 26.46 25.87 -23.16
CA LEU A 713 26.52 26.29 -21.76
C LEU A 713 27.08 25.19 -20.83
N GLY A 714 27.46 24.02 -21.39
CA GLY A 714 27.92 22.87 -20.62
C GLY A 714 26.82 22.10 -19.90
N VAL A 715 25.54 22.31 -20.25
CA VAL A 715 24.42 21.54 -19.68
C VAL A 715 24.32 20.20 -20.42
N PRO A 716 24.31 19.05 -19.72
CA PRO A 716 24.15 17.74 -20.34
C PRO A 716 22.75 17.60 -20.92
N LEU A 717 22.66 17.29 -22.21
CA LEU A 717 21.40 17.08 -22.93
C LEU A 717 21.05 15.60 -23.08
N GLY A 718 22.04 14.72 -23.11
CA GLY A 718 21.82 13.30 -23.32
C GLY A 718 23.11 12.52 -23.50
N ARG A 719 22.97 11.23 -23.81
CA ARG A 719 24.08 10.33 -24.09
C ARG A 719 23.76 9.50 -25.31
N VAL A 720 24.76 9.27 -26.14
CA VAL A 720 24.71 8.34 -27.27
C VAL A 720 25.60 7.15 -26.92
N LEU A 721 25.01 5.98 -26.77
CA LEU A 721 25.74 4.74 -26.49
C LEU A 721 26.28 4.16 -27.80
N MET A 722 27.51 3.68 -27.76
CA MET A 722 28.10 2.98 -28.88
C MET A 722 27.72 1.50 -28.86
N PRO A 723 27.53 0.88 -30.02
CA PRO A 723 27.26 -0.55 -30.07
C PRO A 723 28.42 -1.36 -29.48
N HIS A 724 28.15 -2.13 -28.41
CA HIS A 724 29.12 -2.94 -27.66
C HIS A 724 29.95 -3.91 -28.53
N SER A 725 29.41 -4.31 -29.68
CA SER A 725 30.09 -5.22 -30.59
C SER A 725 31.47 -4.72 -31.06
N ARG A 726 31.74 -3.41 -30.99
CA ARG A 726 33.01 -2.83 -31.45
C ARG A 726 33.44 -1.62 -30.62
N ARG A 727 34.72 -1.61 -30.23
CA ARG A 727 35.31 -0.51 -29.47
C ARG A 727 35.70 0.64 -30.41
N ALA A 728 35.03 1.77 -30.28
CA ALA A 728 35.43 3.01 -30.91
C ALA A 728 36.56 3.69 -30.10
N VAL A 729 37.55 4.24 -30.81
CA VAL A 729 38.71 4.94 -30.22
C VAL A 729 38.58 6.45 -30.35
N SER A 730 37.86 6.93 -31.37
CA SER A 730 37.65 8.35 -31.65
C SER A 730 36.34 8.52 -32.42
N PHE A 731 35.86 9.75 -32.49
CA PHE A 731 34.68 10.10 -33.28
C PHE A 731 34.82 11.50 -33.86
N CYS A 732 33.94 11.86 -34.78
CA CYS A 732 33.72 13.23 -35.25
C CYS A 732 32.27 13.39 -35.72
N SER A 733 31.80 14.62 -35.93
CA SER A 733 30.46 14.88 -36.49
C SER A 733 30.54 15.88 -37.63
N GLY A 734 29.79 15.61 -38.69
CA GLY A 734 29.73 16.46 -39.88
C GLY A 734 28.65 15.99 -40.85
N GLY A 735 28.06 16.92 -41.60
CA GLY A 735 27.05 16.58 -42.60
C GLY A 735 25.78 15.93 -42.05
N GLY A 736 25.48 16.11 -40.75
CA GLY A 736 24.35 15.47 -40.07
C GLY A 736 24.59 14.01 -39.66
N TYR A 737 25.86 13.57 -39.61
CA TYR A 737 26.24 12.23 -39.17
C TYR A 737 27.34 12.29 -38.11
N ILE A 738 27.31 11.32 -37.19
CA ILE A 738 28.38 11.01 -36.26
C ILE A 738 29.19 9.87 -36.85
N TYR A 739 30.49 10.10 -37.06
CA TYR A 739 31.44 9.11 -37.55
C TYR A 739 32.28 8.59 -36.40
N MET A 740 32.49 7.28 -36.35
CA MET A 740 33.21 6.58 -35.29
C MET A 740 34.38 5.82 -35.90
N LEU A 741 35.56 5.95 -35.29
CA LEU A 741 36.76 5.21 -35.67
C LEU A 741 36.91 3.98 -34.78
N GLY A 742 37.03 2.81 -35.38
CA GLY A 742 37.27 1.54 -34.67
C GLY A 742 38.69 1.33 -34.22
N GLN A 743 38.87 0.53 -33.17
CA GLN A 743 40.19 0.03 -32.80
C GLN A 743 40.66 -1.07 -33.77
N GLY A 744 41.88 -0.97 -34.32
CA GLY A 744 42.50 -2.02 -35.12
C GLY A 744 43.65 -1.54 -36.00
N SER A 745 44.39 -2.49 -36.61
CA SER A 745 45.46 -2.20 -37.59
C SER A 745 44.94 -1.75 -38.95
N ARG A 746 43.64 -1.94 -39.20
CA ARG A 746 42.86 -1.38 -40.31
C ARG A 746 41.56 -0.88 -39.70
N PRO A 747 41.56 0.33 -39.12
CA PRO A 747 40.41 0.80 -38.37
C PRO A 747 39.23 0.99 -39.31
N ASP A 748 38.11 0.35 -38.98
CA ASP A 748 36.84 0.59 -39.68
C ASP A 748 36.29 1.95 -39.27
N ILE A 749 35.58 2.62 -40.18
CA ILE A 749 34.79 3.80 -39.85
C ILE A 749 33.32 3.43 -39.97
N TRP A 750 32.54 3.83 -38.98
CA TRP A 750 31.08 3.71 -39.01
C TRP A 750 30.46 5.08 -38.96
N ARG A 751 29.27 5.24 -39.52
CA ARG A 751 28.47 6.45 -39.38
C ARG A 751 27.10 6.12 -38.86
N MET A 752 26.55 7.02 -38.07
CA MET A 752 25.15 7.03 -37.67
C MET A 752 24.60 8.44 -37.89
N LYS A 753 23.31 8.54 -38.19
CA LYS A 753 22.69 9.86 -38.36
C LYS A 753 22.72 10.60 -37.02
N ALA A 754 23.12 11.86 -37.03
CA ALA A 754 23.04 12.69 -35.85
C ALA A 754 21.55 12.91 -35.47
N PRO A 755 21.20 12.87 -34.18
CA PRO A 755 19.82 13.06 -33.73
C PRO A 755 19.19 14.35 -34.25
N GLN A 756 17.96 14.26 -34.74
CA GLN A 756 17.15 15.44 -35.09
C GLN A 756 16.78 16.30 -33.87
N LEU A 757 16.85 15.73 -32.66
CA LEU A 757 16.70 16.47 -31.40
C LEU A 757 17.79 17.52 -31.17
N LEU A 758 18.89 17.48 -31.93
CA LEU A 758 19.89 18.55 -31.94
C LEU A 758 19.49 19.75 -32.82
N ASP A 759 18.49 19.58 -33.70
CA ASP A 759 18.00 20.66 -34.57
C ASP A 759 16.86 21.48 -33.92
N ALA A 760 16.30 21.02 -32.78
CA ALA A 760 15.19 21.64 -32.04
C ALA A 760 15.68 22.41 -30.81
#